data_AF-A0A7C2FH36-F1
#
_entry.id   AF-A0A7C2FH36-F1
#
_cell.length_a   1.000
_cell.length_b   1.000
_cell.length_c   1.000
_cell.angle_alpha   90.00
_cell.angle_beta   90.00
_cell.angle_gamma   90.00
#
_symmetry.space_group_name_H-M   'P 1'
#
loop_
_entity.id
_entity.type
_entity.pdbx_description
1 polymer ?
#
loop_
_entity_poly.entity_id
_entity_poly.type
_entity_poly.pdbx_seq_one_letter_code
_entity_poly.pdbx_strand_id
1 'polypeptide(L)'
;MNLTLRQANIVLLAVVAVSAVVLAWGTAKTYRHLPPLPAAFVAEDGEVLFTASAIRAGQEVFQRRNLMGFGTLFGNGSYFGPDYGAEYLAWLRDEVARRVLSRPLGETLPEERQRAMLVVREILRRVKLQEDRVVLPTPWVEAHRVIEDRYRTRFVGGDRRLGVAPGTLQPEEIAPLTAFFAWSAWVSLAPRPGGDGTYTNNFPPMPDLGLVPTPGTVLWTAWSLGWVLVLALLAVVAFGAVRLEPIPALPPLEERASAPPGFLARITLLLLGGCFLVLLLQTLAGGYLANAYASREDFYGIFRRLGLERMAVLPFQAVRSAHTAMAVVWVVGMWMSAALYVALLLGGRERPWHRPAAYASVLILFLSVAGTLLGVYASARGWVRSPLLGSEGTEYLEMGRLWRAGIAAGFTLWVAVLASALWGAAVAWQPLLQVLVWNGAGITAAFYASFAYRPTSHWVLIDYWRWWVVHHWVEGIFAFFQILVLGWFFAGLRLVSWEDVTKSLYLEGGPGPAGGVLGHRAPLLVGGGTSALARRGECVQHPGGLTPLPPAGNGPAGPRPRCGGAQRIPLASALLRRQRPLAVHGFGHPGSIDQPPGGELLRARHVPHRGPRPRLVPGCLRVRGHRPEPLCPPPRLPGGLDRGSGCGRLLGPEPGACPDGVPERDPRGRPAAPGGGSD
;
A
#
# COMPACT_ATOMS: atom_id res chain seq x y z
N MET A 1 11.29 -28.98 -21.00
CA MET A 1 10.94 -28.20 -22.21
C MET A 1 11.96 -27.10 -22.40
N ASN A 2 12.49 -26.90 -23.60
CA ASN A 2 13.48 -25.84 -23.86
C ASN A 2 12.78 -24.68 -24.57
N LEU A 3 12.90 -23.46 -24.02
CA LEU A 3 12.35 -22.24 -24.60
C LEU A 3 13.48 -21.29 -25.00
N THR A 4 13.40 -20.77 -26.23
CA THR A 4 14.23 -19.65 -26.69
C THR A 4 13.76 -18.33 -26.09
N LEU A 5 14.63 -17.33 -26.01
CA LEU A 5 14.27 -15.98 -25.57
C LEU A 5 13.14 -15.39 -26.44
N ARG A 6 13.07 -15.72 -27.73
CA ARG A 6 11.97 -15.28 -28.62
C ARG A 6 10.62 -15.87 -28.19
N GLN A 7 10.57 -17.15 -27.86
CA GLN A 7 9.35 -17.80 -27.38
C GLN A 7 8.93 -17.27 -26.00
N ALA A 8 9.89 -17.07 -25.09
CA ALA A 8 9.65 -16.49 -23.77
C ALA A 8 9.05 -15.07 -23.86
N ASN A 9 9.58 -14.24 -24.76
CA ASN A 9 9.03 -12.90 -25.04
C ASN A 9 7.61 -12.94 -25.61
N ILE A 10 7.28 -13.89 -26.49
CA ILE A 10 5.92 -14.05 -27.01
C ILE A 10 4.94 -14.41 -25.89
N VAL A 11 5.32 -15.33 -24.98
CA VAL A 11 4.50 -15.68 -23.81
C VAL A 11 4.32 -14.47 -22.89
N LEU A 12 5.38 -13.74 -22.59
CA LEU A 12 5.34 -12.52 -21.76
C LEU A 12 4.40 -11.46 -22.37
N LEU A 13 4.53 -11.17 -23.67
CA LEU A 13 3.67 -10.24 -24.39
C LEU A 13 2.20 -10.69 -24.40
N ALA A 14 1.93 -11.99 -24.56
CA ALA A 14 0.58 -12.53 -24.48
C ALA A 14 -0.03 -12.35 -23.07
N VAL A 15 0.73 -12.62 -22.02
CA VAL A 15 0.29 -12.40 -20.63
C VAL A 15 0.02 -10.92 -20.35
N VAL A 16 0.89 -10.01 -20.81
CA VAL A 16 0.69 -8.56 -20.69
C VAL A 16 -0.55 -8.11 -21.46
N ALA A 17 -0.76 -8.59 -22.69
CA ALA A 17 -1.92 -8.24 -23.51
C ALA A 17 -3.25 -8.72 -22.90
N VAL A 18 -3.30 -9.99 -22.44
CA VAL A 18 -4.48 -10.53 -21.73
C VAL A 18 -4.75 -9.75 -20.44
N SER A 19 -3.71 -9.42 -19.69
CA SER A 19 -3.82 -8.62 -18.47
C SER A 19 -4.36 -7.22 -18.75
N ALA A 20 -3.90 -6.55 -19.81
CA ALA A 20 -4.40 -5.25 -20.24
C ALA A 20 -5.89 -5.31 -20.66
N VAL A 21 -6.32 -6.37 -21.36
CA VAL A 21 -7.74 -6.58 -21.70
C VAL A 21 -8.60 -6.79 -20.44
N VAL A 22 -8.12 -7.57 -19.47
CA VAL A 22 -8.81 -7.79 -18.18
C VAL A 22 -8.89 -6.52 -17.34
N LEU A 23 -7.84 -5.68 -17.35
CA LEU A 23 -7.86 -4.35 -16.74
C LEU A 23 -8.89 -3.45 -17.43
N ALA A 24 -8.81 -3.26 -18.75
CA ALA A 24 -9.71 -2.40 -19.50
C ALA A 24 -11.19 -2.80 -19.35
N TRP A 25 -11.48 -4.11 -19.36
CA TRP A 25 -12.80 -4.63 -19.04
C TRP A 25 -13.22 -4.32 -17.60
N GLY A 26 -12.29 -4.41 -16.64
CA GLY A 26 -12.48 -3.99 -15.25
C GLY A 26 -12.79 -2.50 -15.13
N THR A 27 -12.02 -1.63 -15.78
CA THR A 27 -12.25 -0.18 -15.85
C THR A 27 -13.66 0.11 -16.37
N ALA A 28 -14.01 -0.47 -17.53
CA ALA A 28 -15.33 -0.30 -18.14
C ALA A 28 -16.47 -0.79 -17.22
N LYS A 29 -16.23 -1.81 -16.38
CA LYS A 29 -17.19 -2.26 -15.36
C LYS A 29 -17.30 -1.29 -14.20
N THR A 30 -16.19 -0.79 -13.64
CA THR A 30 -16.23 0.22 -12.56
C THR A 30 -17.03 1.45 -12.99
N TYR A 31 -16.75 2.01 -14.18
CA TYR A 31 -17.46 3.20 -14.68
C TYR A 31 -18.96 2.98 -14.91
N ARG A 32 -19.40 1.78 -15.31
CA ARG A 32 -20.81 1.47 -15.60
C ARG A 32 -21.65 1.12 -14.36
N HIS A 33 -21.01 0.90 -13.21
CA HIS A 33 -21.66 0.37 -12.01
C HIS A 33 -21.23 1.13 -10.74
N LEU A 34 -20.90 2.42 -10.90
CA LEU A 34 -20.70 3.32 -9.77
C LEU A 34 -21.96 3.36 -8.91
N PRO A 35 -21.84 3.51 -7.57
CA PRO A 35 -22.99 3.90 -6.77
C PRO A 35 -23.49 5.28 -7.24
N PRO A 36 -24.81 5.51 -7.24
CA PRO A 36 -25.38 6.78 -7.67
C PRO A 36 -24.99 7.92 -6.72
N LEU A 37 -24.94 9.13 -7.28
CA LEU A 37 -24.92 10.38 -6.54
C LEU A 37 -26.25 11.09 -6.80
N PRO A 38 -27.27 10.90 -5.95
CA PRO A 38 -28.61 11.45 -6.16
C PRO A 38 -28.61 12.98 -6.13
N ALA A 39 -29.46 13.62 -6.93
CA ALA A 39 -29.62 15.07 -6.93
C ALA A 39 -29.92 15.64 -5.54
N ALA A 40 -30.78 14.97 -4.76
CA ALA A 40 -31.14 15.38 -3.40
C ALA A 40 -31.51 14.21 -2.47
N PHE A 41 -31.24 14.41 -1.19
CA PHE A 41 -31.80 13.65 -0.07
C PHE A 41 -32.91 14.50 0.55
N VAL A 42 -34.12 13.97 0.59
CA VAL A 42 -35.35 14.68 0.98
C VAL A 42 -36.08 13.94 2.08
N ALA A 43 -36.72 14.64 2.99
CA ALA A 43 -37.61 14.06 3.98
C ALA A 43 -38.95 13.61 3.36
N GLU A 44 -39.74 12.82 4.10
CA GLU A 44 -41.07 12.34 3.67
C GLU A 44 -42.10 13.48 3.47
N ASP A 45 -41.89 14.63 4.11
CA ASP A 45 -42.68 15.86 3.93
C ASP A 45 -42.22 16.74 2.76
N GLY A 46 -41.10 16.40 2.12
CA GLY A 46 -40.48 17.14 1.02
C GLY A 46 -39.36 18.11 1.43
N GLU A 47 -39.01 18.26 2.71
CA GLU A 47 -37.86 19.08 3.13
C GLU A 47 -36.56 18.56 2.48
N VAL A 48 -35.81 19.43 1.78
CA VAL A 48 -34.51 19.05 1.21
C VAL A 48 -33.43 19.14 2.28
N LEU A 49 -32.89 17.99 2.69
CA LEU A 49 -31.88 17.91 3.74
C LEU A 49 -30.48 18.25 3.22
N PHE A 50 -30.09 17.67 2.07
CA PHE A 50 -28.86 18.03 1.35
C PHE A 50 -28.90 17.56 -0.11
N THR A 51 -28.04 18.16 -0.94
CA THR A 51 -27.98 17.96 -2.40
C THR A 51 -26.69 17.27 -2.86
N ALA A 52 -26.64 16.86 -4.13
CA ALA A 52 -25.41 16.40 -4.79
C ALA A 52 -24.25 17.40 -4.69
N SER A 53 -24.53 18.72 -4.69
CA SER A 53 -23.49 19.75 -4.53
C SER A 53 -22.95 19.81 -3.10
N ALA A 54 -23.80 19.67 -2.08
CA ALA A 54 -23.36 19.56 -0.68
C ALA A 54 -22.49 18.31 -0.46
N ILE A 55 -22.85 17.16 -1.04
CA ILE A 55 -22.05 15.93 -0.96
C ILE A 55 -20.67 16.12 -1.61
N ARG A 56 -20.60 16.78 -2.78
CA ARG A 56 -19.31 17.09 -3.45
C ARG A 56 -18.46 18.08 -2.66
N ALA A 57 -19.07 19.10 -2.05
CA ALA A 57 -18.38 20.03 -1.17
C ALA A 57 -17.84 19.32 0.09
N GLY A 58 -18.59 18.36 0.65
CA GLY A 58 -18.12 17.50 1.73
C GLY A 58 -16.95 16.61 1.34
N GLN A 59 -16.97 16.05 0.14
CA GLN A 59 -15.83 15.31 -0.42
C GLN A 59 -14.58 16.21 -0.52
N GLU A 60 -14.74 17.46 -0.99
CA GLU A 60 -13.63 18.42 -1.07
C GLU A 60 -13.10 18.81 0.33
N VAL A 61 -13.97 19.01 1.32
CA VAL A 61 -13.55 19.23 2.72
C VAL A 61 -12.76 18.03 3.24
N PHE A 62 -13.29 16.81 3.06
CA PHE A 62 -12.64 15.57 3.47
C PHE A 62 -11.23 15.42 2.89
N GLN A 63 -11.10 15.70 1.59
CA GLN A 63 -9.84 15.71 0.86
C GLN A 63 -8.90 16.81 1.36
N ARG A 64 -9.27 18.08 1.22
CA ARG A 64 -8.43 19.24 1.58
C ARG A 64 -7.90 19.15 3.01
N ARG A 65 -8.74 18.73 3.96
CA ARG A 65 -8.39 18.64 5.38
C ARG A 65 -7.60 17.39 5.75
N ASN A 66 -7.26 16.56 4.77
CA ASN A 66 -6.55 15.28 4.91
C ASN A 66 -7.23 14.32 5.89
N LEU A 67 -8.56 14.25 5.91
CA LEU A 67 -9.28 13.41 6.86
C LEU A 67 -9.06 11.91 6.62
N MET A 68 -8.74 11.48 5.39
CA MET A 68 -8.22 10.14 5.09
C MET A 68 -6.85 9.84 5.73
N GLY A 69 -6.11 10.88 6.10
CA GLY A 69 -4.89 10.79 6.90
C GLY A 69 -5.16 10.70 8.42
N PHE A 70 -6.41 10.90 8.85
CA PHE A 70 -6.83 10.78 10.26
C PHE A 70 -7.62 9.49 10.50
N GLY A 71 -8.74 9.31 9.78
CA GLY A 71 -9.61 8.14 9.78
C GLY A 71 -9.68 7.46 8.40
N THR A 72 -10.71 6.63 8.17
CA THR A 72 -10.95 5.94 6.90
C THR A 72 -12.29 6.29 6.26
N LEU A 73 -12.42 6.04 4.95
CA LEU A 73 -13.71 5.98 4.26
C LEU A 73 -13.77 4.69 3.44
N PHE A 74 -14.82 3.89 3.63
CA PHE A 74 -14.92 2.53 3.07
C PHE A 74 -13.68 1.68 3.43
N GLY A 75 -13.18 1.80 4.67
CA GLY A 75 -12.01 1.08 5.17
C GLY A 75 -10.64 1.58 4.66
N ASN A 76 -10.59 2.50 3.69
CA ASN A 76 -9.35 3.03 3.15
C ASN A 76 -8.93 4.32 3.88
N GLY A 77 -7.67 4.40 4.33
CA GLY A 77 -7.09 5.54 5.04
C GLY A 77 -6.34 5.18 6.33
N SER A 78 -6.50 6.02 7.36
CA SER A 78 -5.77 5.94 8.63
C SER A 78 -6.60 5.36 9.80
N TYR A 79 -5.92 4.70 10.74
CA TYR A 79 -6.54 4.01 11.89
C TYR A 79 -6.49 4.80 13.22
N PHE A 80 -6.14 6.09 13.18
CA PHE A 80 -6.05 6.92 14.39
C PHE A 80 -7.41 7.49 14.81
N GLY A 81 -8.23 7.82 13.81
CA GLY A 81 -9.65 8.12 13.89
C GLY A 81 -10.54 6.95 13.43
N PRO A 82 -11.86 7.19 13.30
CA PRO A 82 -12.83 6.18 12.90
C PRO A 82 -12.89 5.98 11.38
N ASP A 83 -13.60 4.93 10.93
CA ASP A 83 -14.19 4.95 9.59
C ASP A 83 -15.44 5.84 9.62
N TYR A 84 -15.46 6.92 8.85
CA TYR A 84 -16.52 7.92 8.94
C TYR A 84 -17.87 7.41 8.42
N GLY A 85 -17.86 6.52 7.41
CA GLY A 85 -19.10 5.91 6.90
C GLY A 85 -19.68 4.93 7.90
N ALA A 86 -18.85 4.09 8.52
CA ALA A 86 -19.27 3.17 9.56
C ALA A 86 -19.68 3.89 10.86
N GLU A 87 -18.99 4.97 11.24
CA GLU A 87 -19.34 5.77 12.42
C GLU A 87 -20.69 6.47 12.23
N TYR A 88 -20.90 7.14 11.10
CA TYR A 88 -22.20 7.72 10.75
C TYR A 88 -23.29 6.65 10.80
N LEU A 89 -23.06 5.48 10.20
CA LEU A 89 -24.02 4.39 10.16
C LEU A 89 -24.33 3.80 11.55
N ALA A 90 -23.33 3.69 12.42
CA ALA A 90 -23.50 3.22 13.80
C ALA A 90 -24.30 4.23 14.65
N TRP A 91 -23.96 5.52 14.55
CA TRP A 91 -24.73 6.57 15.25
C TRP A 91 -26.16 6.68 14.72
N LEU A 92 -26.36 6.56 13.42
CA LEU A 92 -27.69 6.53 12.80
C LEU A 92 -28.51 5.36 13.32
N ARG A 93 -27.94 4.14 13.36
CA ARG A 93 -28.58 2.96 13.97
C ARG A 93 -29.00 3.26 15.42
N ASP A 94 -28.09 3.80 16.22
CA ASP A 94 -28.32 3.99 17.66
C ASP A 94 -29.33 5.12 17.95
N GLU A 95 -29.35 6.18 17.14
CA GLU A 95 -30.30 7.29 17.24
C GLU A 95 -31.70 6.90 16.74
N VAL A 96 -31.82 6.11 15.67
CA VAL A 96 -33.12 5.54 15.23
C VAL A 96 -33.62 4.52 16.24
N ALA A 97 -32.75 3.65 16.76
CA ALA A 97 -33.10 2.66 17.77
C ALA A 97 -33.57 3.31 19.08
N ARG A 98 -32.93 4.40 19.54
CA ARG A 98 -33.40 5.18 20.71
C ARG A 98 -34.83 5.68 20.54
N ARG A 99 -35.20 6.11 19.32
CA ARG A 99 -36.56 6.59 19.00
C ARG A 99 -37.59 5.45 18.98
N VAL A 100 -37.24 4.31 18.38
CA VAL A 100 -38.08 3.10 18.38
C VAL A 100 -38.32 2.57 19.81
N LEU A 101 -37.33 2.68 20.70
CA LEU A 101 -37.39 2.21 22.09
C LEU A 101 -37.90 3.26 23.10
N SER A 102 -38.03 4.52 22.68
CA SER A 102 -38.24 5.70 23.55
C SER A 102 -37.25 5.82 24.73
N ARG A 103 -36.08 5.15 24.67
CA ARG A 103 -35.03 5.16 25.71
C ARG A 103 -33.66 4.72 25.16
N PRO A 104 -32.54 4.96 25.87
CA PRO A 104 -31.20 4.54 25.44
C PRO A 104 -31.00 3.02 25.37
N LEU A 105 -30.19 2.53 24.42
CA LEU A 105 -29.95 1.09 24.24
C LEU A 105 -29.25 0.41 25.43
N GLY A 106 -28.45 1.17 26.19
CA GLY A 106 -27.79 0.66 27.40
C GLY A 106 -28.75 0.30 28.54
N GLU A 107 -29.97 0.81 28.49
CA GLU A 107 -31.02 0.67 29.51
C GLU A 107 -32.16 -0.27 29.06
N THR A 108 -31.94 -1.06 27.99
CA THR A 108 -32.94 -1.95 27.39
C THR A 108 -32.59 -3.41 27.56
N LEU A 109 -33.61 -4.25 27.80
CA LEU A 109 -33.41 -5.69 27.92
C LEU A 109 -32.95 -6.27 26.56
N PRO A 110 -32.09 -7.32 26.55
CA PRO A 110 -31.54 -7.87 25.31
C PRO A 110 -32.59 -8.25 24.26
N GLU A 111 -33.73 -8.81 24.68
CA GLU A 111 -34.83 -9.20 23.78
C GLU A 111 -35.59 -8.00 23.19
N GLU A 112 -35.73 -6.91 23.96
CA GLU A 112 -36.35 -5.67 23.49
C GLU A 112 -35.44 -4.98 22.48
N ARG A 113 -34.14 -4.91 22.79
CA ARG A 113 -33.10 -4.42 21.89
C ARG A 113 -33.06 -5.21 20.58
N GLN A 114 -33.14 -6.54 20.63
CA GLN A 114 -33.16 -7.39 19.45
C GLN A 114 -34.42 -7.13 18.59
N ARG A 115 -35.60 -7.02 19.20
CA ARG A 115 -36.85 -6.68 18.50
C ARG A 115 -36.79 -5.29 17.86
N ALA A 116 -36.33 -4.28 18.60
CA ALA A 116 -36.14 -2.93 18.07
C ALA A 116 -35.14 -2.89 16.91
N MET A 117 -34.06 -3.69 16.97
CA MET A 117 -33.08 -3.73 15.89
C MET A 117 -33.64 -4.30 14.58
N LEU A 118 -34.63 -5.19 14.63
CA LEU A 118 -35.35 -5.64 13.43
C LEU A 118 -36.14 -4.49 12.79
N VAL A 119 -36.81 -3.67 13.61
CA VAL A 119 -37.55 -2.47 13.14
C VAL A 119 -36.59 -1.42 12.58
N VAL A 120 -35.47 -1.15 13.25
CA VAL A 120 -34.41 -0.23 12.80
C VAL A 120 -33.84 -0.69 11.47
N ARG A 121 -33.51 -1.98 11.34
CA ARG A 121 -33.05 -2.58 10.09
C ARG A 121 -34.07 -2.41 8.98
N GLU A 122 -35.36 -2.63 9.26
CA GLU A 122 -36.42 -2.43 8.28
C GLU A 122 -36.53 -0.98 7.81
N ILE A 123 -36.58 -0.02 8.74
CA ILE A 123 -36.61 1.43 8.44
C ILE A 123 -35.41 1.81 7.55
N LEU A 124 -34.19 1.46 7.96
CA LEU A 124 -32.97 1.87 7.26
C LEU A 124 -32.78 1.16 5.91
N ARG A 125 -33.26 -0.08 5.75
CA ARG A 125 -33.16 -0.85 4.49
C ARG A 125 -34.26 -0.53 3.47
N ARG A 126 -35.33 0.18 3.88
CA ARG A 126 -36.34 0.72 2.97
C ARG A 126 -35.83 1.95 2.20
N VAL A 127 -34.86 2.69 2.74
CA VAL A 127 -34.24 3.87 2.10
C VAL A 127 -33.52 3.49 0.81
N LYS A 128 -34.09 3.91 -0.33
CA LYS A 128 -33.62 3.58 -1.68
C LYS A 128 -33.64 4.82 -2.57
N LEU A 129 -32.92 4.74 -3.68
CA LEU A 129 -33.04 5.71 -4.77
C LEU A 129 -34.45 5.58 -5.39
N GLN A 130 -35.16 6.70 -5.46
CA GLN A 130 -36.42 6.87 -6.17
C GLN A 130 -36.16 7.93 -7.24
N GLU A 131 -36.19 7.52 -8.52
CA GLU A 131 -35.75 8.36 -9.65
C GLU A 131 -34.30 8.87 -9.46
N ASP A 132 -34.14 10.15 -9.07
CA ASP A 132 -32.85 10.80 -8.76
C ASP A 132 -32.84 11.42 -7.34
N ARG A 133 -33.70 10.93 -6.45
CA ARG A 133 -33.82 11.39 -5.06
C ARG A 133 -33.78 10.24 -4.08
N VAL A 134 -33.34 10.50 -2.86
CA VAL A 134 -33.44 9.55 -1.74
C VAL A 134 -34.40 10.11 -0.73
N VAL A 135 -35.55 9.46 -0.56
CA VAL A 135 -36.53 9.82 0.47
C VAL A 135 -36.10 9.20 1.80
N LEU A 136 -35.96 10.05 2.82
CA LEU A 136 -35.48 9.74 4.15
C LEU A 136 -36.65 9.77 5.15
N PRO A 137 -36.85 8.70 5.94
CA PRO A 137 -37.89 8.68 6.96
C PRO A 137 -37.53 9.61 8.12
N THR A 138 -38.54 10.16 8.80
CA THR A 138 -38.35 11.15 9.88
C THR A 138 -37.27 10.77 10.93
N PRO A 139 -37.18 9.51 11.42
CA PRO A 139 -36.13 9.11 12.35
C PRO A 139 -34.69 9.27 11.81
N TRP A 140 -34.47 9.16 10.48
CA TRP A 140 -33.17 9.44 9.86
C TRP A 140 -32.89 10.95 9.86
N VAL A 141 -33.87 11.78 9.48
CA VAL A 141 -33.73 13.24 9.39
C VAL A 141 -33.35 13.83 10.75
N GLU A 142 -34.03 13.40 11.81
CA GLU A 142 -33.70 13.81 13.18
C GLU A 142 -32.33 13.28 13.64
N ALA A 143 -31.99 12.02 13.32
CA ALA A 143 -30.68 11.46 13.65
C ALA A 143 -29.54 12.20 12.94
N HIS A 144 -29.74 12.63 11.68
CA HIS A 144 -28.77 13.41 10.92
C HIS A 144 -28.43 14.74 11.62
N ARG A 145 -29.45 15.48 12.09
CA ARG A 145 -29.26 16.74 12.84
C ARG A 145 -28.41 16.53 14.11
N VAL A 146 -28.64 15.42 14.84
CA VAL A 146 -27.82 15.04 16.02
C VAL A 146 -26.38 14.65 15.63
N ILE A 147 -26.20 13.94 14.53
CA ILE A 147 -24.88 13.50 14.04
C ILE A 147 -24.04 14.69 13.54
N GLU A 148 -24.65 15.63 12.83
CA GLU A 148 -23.98 16.87 12.40
C GLU A 148 -23.44 17.64 13.61
N ASP A 149 -24.21 17.74 14.70
CA ASP A 149 -23.77 18.44 15.90
C ASP A 149 -22.64 17.71 16.67
N ARG A 150 -22.62 16.37 16.62
CA ARG A 150 -21.46 15.60 17.09
C ARG A 150 -20.21 15.89 16.28
N TYR A 151 -20.32 16.00 14.96
CA TYR A 151 -19.18 16.38 14.12
C TYR A 151 -18.75 17.84 14.33
N ARG A 152 -19.69 18.76 14.53
CA ARG A 152 -19.42 20.15 14.94
C ARG A 152 -18.62 20.19 16.24
N THR A 153 -19.12 19.53 17.28
CA THR A 153 -18.48 19.45 18.59
C THR A 153 -17.06 18.90 18.47
N ARG A 154 -16.87 17.75 17.78
CA ARG A 154 -15.57 17.11 17.61
C ARG A 154 -14.56 17.93 16.82
N PHE A 155 -14.95 18.51 15.68
CA PHE A 155 -13.98 19.10 14.75
C PHE A 155 -13.83 20.62 14.86
N VAL A 156 -14.86 21.33 15.31
CA VAL A 156 -14.79 22.77 15.61
C VAL A 156 -14.38 22.97 17.07
N GLY A 157 -15.07 22.31 18.01
CA GLY A 157 -14.76 22.38 19.44
C GLY A 157 -13.48 21.62 19.84
N GLY A 158 -13.12 20.57 19.08
CA GLY A 158 -11.99 19.70 19.37
C GLY A 158 -12.39 18.48 20.19
N ASP A 159 -11.57 17.43 20.11
CA ASP A 159 -11.74 16.19 20.89
C ASP A 159 -10.36 15.64 21.26
N ARG A 160 -9.89 15.99 22.46
CA ARG A 160 -8.59 15.54 22.97
C ARG A 160 -8.51 14.01 23.13
N ARG A 161 -9.63 13.33 23.41
CA ARG A 161 -9.68 11.86 23.54
C ARG A 161 -9.47 11.17 22.20
N LEU A 162 -9.84 11.82 21.09
CA LEU A 162 -9.55 11.36 19.74
C LEU A 162 -8.29 12.00 19.13
N GLY A 163 -7.63 12.94 19.80
CA GLY A 163 -6.45 13.61 19.25
C GLY A 163 -6.79 14.65 18.17
N VAL A 164 -7.98 15.24 18.23
CA VAL A 164 -8.47 16.31 17.35
C VAL A 164 -8.32 17.67 18.06
N ALA A 165 -7.61 18.61 17.43
CA ALA A 165 -7.49 19.97 17.95
C ALA A 165 -8.77 20.80 17.72
N PRO A 166 -9.08 21.79 18.59
CA PRO A 166 -10.07 22.82 18.30
C PRO A 166 -9.76 23.53 16.97
N GLY A 167 -10.81 23.87 16.20
CA GLY A 167 -10.67 24.53 14.90
C GLY A 167 -10.04 23.68 13.80
N THR A 168 -10.01 22.34 13.94
CA THR A 168 -9.55 21.42 12.87
C THR A 168 -10.40 21.60 11.59
N LEU A 169 -11.70 21.85 11.75
CA LEU A 169 -12.61 22.30 10.68
C LEU A 169 -13.23 23.65 11.08
N GLN A 170 -13.73 24.39 10.09
CA GLN A 170 -14.56 25.58 10.32
C GLN A 170 -16.06 25.19 10.39
N PRO A 171 -16.92 25.99 11.06
CA PRO A 171 -18.35 25.69 11.19
C PRO A 171 -19.07 25.43 9.85
N GLU A 172 -18.73 26.19 8.80
CA GLU A 172 -19.32 26.06 7.46
C GLU A 172 -18.91 24.77 6.73
N GLU A 173 -17.84 24.10 7.17
CA GLU A 173 -17.36 22.84 6.58
C GLU A 173 -18.12 21.61 7.12
N ILE A 174 -18.86 21.73 8.23
CA ILE A 174 -19.46 20.60 8.94
C ILE A 174 -20.68 20.01 8.20
N ALA A 175 -21.64 20.83 7.79
CA ALA A 175 -22.85 20.32 7.12
C ALA A 175 -22.53 19.64 5.76
N PRO A 176 -21.69 20.21 4.87
CA PRO A 176 -21.24 19.51 3.67
C PRO A 176 -20.52 18.18 3.97
N LEU A 177 -19.60 18.17 4.94
CA LEU A 177 -18.88 16.96 5.32
C LEU A 177 -19.81 15.87 5.86
N THR A 178 -20.79 16.26 6.68
CA THR A 178 -21.80 15.34 7.22
C THR A 178 -22.70 14.78 6.11
N ALA A 179 -23.06 15.57 5.10
CA ALA A 179 -23.76 15.09 3.91
C ALA A 179 -22.94 14.05 3.11
N PHE A 180 -21.62 14.23 3.01
CA PHE A 180 -20.74 13.26 2.37
C PHE A 180 -20.63 11.93 3.14
N PHE A 181 -20.56 11.98 4.48
CA PHE A 181 -20.60 10.78 5.33
C PHE A 181 -21.98 10.11 5.34
N ALA A 182 -23.07 10.88 5.27
CA ALA A 182 -24.42 10.35 5.12
C ALA A 182 -24.59 9.62 3.79
N TRP A 183 -24.04 10.16 2.70
CA TRP A 183 -24.02 9.50 1.39
C TRP A 183 -23.20 8.20 1.42
N SER A 184 -22.01 8.17 2.02
CA SER A 184 -21.19 6.94 2.08
C SER A 184 -21.83 5.84 2.94
N ALA A 185 -22.47 6.21 4.05
CA ALA A 185 -23.28 5.31 4.86
C ALA A 185 -24.51 4.78 4.11
N TRP A 186 -25.20 5.64 3.34
CA TRP A 186 -26.31 5.21 2.49
C TRP A 186 -25.86 4.27 1.38
N VAL A 187 -24.76 4.56 0.67
CA VAL A 187 -24.16 3.65 -0.33
C VAL A 187 -23.84 2.28 0.27
N SER A 188 -23.43 2.25 1.54
CA SER A 188 -23.16 1.01 2.29
C SER A 188 -24.43 0.19 2.59
N LEU A 189 -25.58 0.84 2.74
CA LEU A 189 -26.90 0.23 2.97
C LEU A 189 -27.68 -0.10 1.69
N ALA A 190 -27.50 0.68 0.63
CA ALA A 190 -28.33 0.64 -0.56
C ALA A 190 -28.07 -0.63 -1.39
N PRO A 191 -29.09 -1.44 -1.74
CA PRO A 191 -28.91 -2.63 -2.57
C PRO A 191 -28.50 -2.26 -4.00
N ARG A 192 -27.62 -3.06 -4.60
CA ARG A 192 -27.30 -2.92 -6.03
C ARG A 192 -28.48 -3.34 -6.92
N PRO A 193 -28.59 -2.82 -8.14
CA PRO A 193 -29.49 -3.35 -9.16
C PRO A 193 -29.28 -4.86 -9.33
N GLY A 194 -30.35 -5.65 -9.19
CA GLY A 194 -30.31 -7.12 -9.22
C GLY A 194 -30.02 -7.81 -7.87
N GLY A 195 -29.98 -7.10 -6.75
CA GLY A 195 -30.15 -7.68 -5.39
C GLY A 195 -28.94 -8.39 -4.77
N ASP A 196 -27.83 -8.51 -5.48
CA ASP A 196 -26.60 -9.20 -5.06
C ASP A 196 -25.75 -8.33 -4.10
N GLY A 197 -26.28 -8.11 -2.89
CA GLY A 197 -25.70 -7.26 -1.84
C GLY A 197 -25.86 -5.76 -2.06
N THR A 198 -25.25 -4.97 -1.17
CA THR A 198 -25.16 -3.50 -1.28
C THR A 198 -24.03 -3.07 -2.23
N TYR A 199 -23.93 -1.78 -2.56
CA TYR A 199 -22.88 -1.27 -3.44
C TYR A 199 -21.47 -1.61 -2.93
N THR A 200 -21.28 -1.62 -1.61
CA THR A 200 -20.05 -1.97 -0.88
C THR A 200 -19.91 -3.47 -0.54
N ASN A 201 -20.68 -4.36 -1.19
CA ASN A 201 -20.67 -5.80 -0.89
C ASN A 201 -21.03 -6.15 0.57
N ASN A 202 -21.97 -5.39 1.17
CA ASN A 202 -22.38 -5.48 2.57
C ASN A 202 -21.29 -5.10 3.60
N PHE A 203 -20.31 -4.27 3.21
CA PHE A 203 -19.42 -3.57 4.16
C PHE A 203 -20.05 -2.23 4.60
N PRO A 204 -19.85 -1.75 5.85
CA PRO A 204 -19.10 -2.37 6.96
C PRO A 204 -19.85 -3.52 7.63
N PRO A 205 -19.15 -4.45 8.32
CA PRO A 205 -19.79 -5.56 9.02
C PRO A 205 -20.69 -5.06 10.15
N MET A 206 -22.01 -5.12 9.95
CA MET A 206 -23.05 -4.75 10.92
C MET A 206 -24.21 -5.74 10.84
N PRO A 207 -24.12 -6.91 11.51
CA PRO A 207 -25.15 -7.95 11.46
C PRO A 207 -26.55 -7.46 11.86
N ASP A 208 -26.61 -6.53 12.83
CA ASP A 208 -27.80 -5.78 13.26
C ASP A 208 -28.61 -5.21 12.08
N LEU A 209 -27.92 -4.64 11.09
CA LEU A 209 -28.51 -4.03 9.90
C LEU A 209 -28.63 -5.02 8.72
N GLY A 210 -28.24 -6.28 8.92
CA GLY A 210 -28.14 -7.30 7.88
C GLY A 210 -26.91 -7.17 6.98
N LEU A 211 -25.90 -6.38 7.39
CA LEU A 211 -24.63 -6.25 6.67
C LEU A 211 -23.69 -7.39 7.08
N VAL A 212 -23.79 -8.49 6.34
CA VAL A 212 -22.98 -9.71 6.47
C VAL A 212 -22.37 -10.10 5.12
N PRO A 213 -21.22 -10.80 5.07
CA PRO A 213 -20.58 -11.19 3.81
C PRO A 213 -21.55 -11.91 2.86
N THR A 214 -21.53 -11.54 1.57
CA THR A 214 -22.39 -12.19 0.57
C THR A 214 -21.90 -13.62 0.29
N PRO A 215 -22.78 -14.54 -0.17
CA PRO A 215 -22.36 -15.87 -0.59
C PRO A 215 -21.24 -15.83 -1.65
N GLY A 216 -21.29 -14.86 -2.57
CA GLY A 216 -20.24 -14.62 -3.55
C GLY A 216 -18.89 -14.28 -2.90
N THR A 217 -18.86 -13.39 -1.89
CA THR A 217 -17.62 -13.05 -1.16
C THR A 217 -16.98 -14.28 -0.51
N VAL A 218 -17.80 -15.15 0.09
CA VAL A 218 -17.30 -16.39 0.73
C VAL A 218 -16.76 -17.37 -0.31
N LEU A 219 -17.51 -17.60 -1.40
CA LEU A 219 -17.09 -18.49 -2.48
C LEU A 219 -15.79 -18.04 -3.15
N TRP A 220 -15.64 -16.73 -3.46
CA TRP A 220 -14.42 -16.20 -4.06
C TRP A 220 -13.22 -16.25 -3.12
N THR A 221 -13.42 -16.18 -1.80
CA THR A 221 -12.34 -16.39 -0.82
C THR A 221 -11.80 -17.81 -0.87
N ALA A 222 -12.68 -18.81 -0.90
CA ALA A 222 -12.27 -20.21 -0.99
C ALA A 222 -11.62 -20.53 -2.36
N TRP A 223 -12.21 -20.01 -3.44
CA TRP A 223 -11.72 -20.19 -4.81
C TRP A 223 -10.34 -19.55 -5.04
N SER A 224 -10.11 -18.34 -4.53
CA SER A 224 -8.83 -17.64 -4.67
C SER A 224 -7.70 -18.37 -3.95
N LEU A 225 -7.94 -18.88 -2.74
CA LEU A 225 -6.99 -19.71 -2.01
C LEU A 225 -6.60 -20.98 -2.80
N GLY A 226 -7.58 -21.66 -3.38
CA GLY A 226 -7.35 -22.83 -4.25
C GLY A 226 -6.46 -22.49 -5.45
N TRP A 227 -6.75 -21.39 -6.15
CA TRP A 227 -5.93 -20.94 -7.29
C TRP A 227 -4.52 -20.50 -6.90
N VAL A 228 -4.33 -19.83 -5.76
CA VAL A 228 -2.98 -19.48 -5.27
C VAL A 228 -2.14 -20.74 -5.05
N LEU A 229 -2.71 -21.79 -4.43
CA LEU A 229 -2.00 -23.05 -4.21
C LEU A 229 -1.70 -23.79 -5.53
N VAL A 230 -2.65 -23.83 -6.47
CA VAL A 230 -2.45 -24.43 -7.80
C VAL A 230 -1.39 -23.67 -8.59
N LEU A 231 -1.44 -22.35 -8.62
CA LEU A 231 -0.45 -21.53 -9.33
C LEU A 231 0.94 -21.62 -8.71
N ALA A 232 1.05 -21.68 -7.38
CA ALA A 232 2.33 -21.92 -6.70
C ALA A 232 2.92 -23.29 -7.05
N LEU A 233 2.11 -24.35 -7.05
CA LEU A 233 2.54 -25.69 -7.46
C LEU A 233 2.97 -25.71 -8.94
N LEU A 234 2.19 -25.10 -9.84
CA LEU A 234 2.53 -24.98 -11.26
C LEU A 234 3.82 -24.18 -11.48
N ALA A 235 4.06 -23.11 -10.72
CA ALA A 235 5.29 -22.33 -10.79
C ALA A 235 6.52 -23.17 -10.37
N VAL A 236 6.43 -23.92 -9.26
CA VAL A 236 7.50 -24.83 -8.81
C VAL A 236 7.79 -25.93 -9.84
N VAL A 237 6.74 -26.55 -10.39
CA VAL A 237 6.88 -27.57 -11.45
C VAL A 237 7.48 -26.96 -12.72
N ALA A 238 7.03 -25.77 -13.13
CA ALA A 238 7.57 -25.08 -14.29
C ALA A 238 9.05 -24.71 -14.11
N PHE A 239 9.45 -24.23 -12.94
CA PHE A 239 10.85 -23.88 -12.63
C PHE A 239 11.79 -25.09 -12.78
N GLY A 240 11.35 -26.28 -12.35
CA GLY A 240 12.12 -27.51 -12.51
C GLY A 240 12.07 -28.13 -13.93
N ALA A 241 10.94 -27.98 -14.65
CA ALA A 241 10.70 -28.65 -15.93
C ALA A 241 11.08 -27.82 -17.18
N VAL A 242 11.21 -26.50 -17.04
CA VAL A 242 11.55 -25.58 -18.13
C VAL A 242 13.03 -25.22 -18.08
N ARG A 243 13.70 -25.35 -19.22
CA ARG A 243 15.01 -24.72 -19.49
C ARG A 243 14.77 -23.53 -20.40
N LEU A 244 15.41 -22.42 -20.08
CA LEU A 244 15.34 -21.18 -20.85
C LEU A 244 16.74 -20.86 -21.36
N GLU A 245 16.83 -20.43 -22.61
CA GLU A 245 18.04 -19.84 -23.17
C GLU A 245 18.50 -18.67 -22.25
N PRO A 246 19.71 -18.70 -21.69
CA PRO A 246 20.17 -17.66 -20.80
C PRO A 246 20.32 -16.34 -21.55
N ILE A 247 19.89 -15.24 -20.93
CA ILE A 247 20.38 -13.91 -21.30
C ILE A 247 21.92 -13.96 -21.23
N PRO A 248 22.67 -13.38 -22.20
CA PRO A 248 24.11 -13.56 -22.23
C PRO A 248 24.82 -13.07 -20.94
N ALA A 249 26.06 -13.51 -20.71
CA ALA A 249 26.79 -13.17 -19.49
C ALA A 249 27.49 -11.82 -19.57
N LEU A 250 27.04 -10.84 -18.78
CA LEU A 250 27.64 -9.48 -18.77
C LEU A 250 29.11 -9.51 -18.30
N PRO A 251 29.94 -8.53 -18.72
CA PRO A 251 31.34 -8.44 -18.29
C PRO A 251 31.47 -8.45 -16.76
N PRO A 252 32.55 -9.04 -16.21
CA PRO A 252 32.76 -9.10 -14.76
C PRO A 252 32.64 -7.71 -14.12
N LEU A 253 31.97 -7.65 -12.97
CA LEU A 253 31.76 -6.38 -12.25
C LEU A 253 33.10 -5.71 -11.89
N GLU A 254 34.11 -6.51 -11.58
CA GLU A 254 35.49 -6.12 -11.26
C GLU A 254 36.14 -5.25 -12.35
N GLU A 255 35.97 -5.61 -13.63
CA GLU A 255 36.50 -4.86 -14.77
C GLU A 255 35.84 -3.48 -14.92
N ARG A 256 34.59 -3.34 -14.47
CA ARG A 256 33.80 -2.10 -14.57
C ARG A 256 33.87 -1.22 -13.33
N ALA A 257 33.99 -1.81 -12.15
CA ALA A 257 34.04 -1.11 -10.87
C ALA A 257 35.40 -0.42 -10.60
N SER A 258 36.45 -0.80 -11.33
CA SER A 258 37.78 -0.19 -11.23
C SER A 258 37.87 1.21 -11.86
N ALA A 259 36.94 1.60 -12.73
CA ALA A 259 36.90 2.92 -13.36
C ALA A 259 36.31 3.98 -12.42
N PRO A 260 36.90 5.19 -12.32
CA PRO A 260 36.36 6.25 -11.48
C PRO A 260 34.97 6.71 -11.96
N PRO A 261 34.02 6.98 -11.06
CA PRO A 261 32.64 7.26 -11.44
C PRO A 261 32.51 8.58 -12.20
N GLY A 262 31.76 8.53 -13.31
CA GLY A 262 31.40 9.68 -14.13
C GLY A 262 30.57 10.75 -13.37
N PHE A 263 30.16 11.81 -14.06
CA PHE A 263 29.35 12.85 -13.43
C PHE A 263 27.99 12.31 -12.97
N LEU A 264 27.31 11.59 -13.86
CA LEU A 264 25.96 11.08 -13.64
C LEU A 264 25.95 9.99 -12.57
N ALA A 265 26.98 9.13 -12.55
CA ALA A 265 27.19 8.15 -11.48
C ALA A 265 27.37 8.83 -10.11
N ARG A 266 28.16 9.91 -10.03
CA ARG A 266 28.35 10.68 -8.78
C ARG A 266 27.07 11.37 -8.30
N ILE A 267 26.33 12.04 -9.18
CA ILE A 267 25.02 12.64 -8.83
C ILE A 267 24.05 11.57 -8.32
N THR A 268 24.06 10.40 -8.95
CA THR A 268 23.21 9.26 -8.59
C THR A 268 23.53 8.73 -7.18
N LEU A 269 24.81 8.65 -6.80
CA LEU A 269 25.23 8.30 -5.45
C LEU A 269 24.87 9.39 -4.41
N LEU A 270 24.95 10.67 -4.77
CA LEU A 270 24.49 11.77 -3.91
C LEU A 270 22.97 11.73 -3.68
N LEU A 271 22.19 11.43 -4.72
CA LEU A 271 20.74 11.21 -4.61
C LEU A 271 20.41 10.02 -3.71
N LEU A 272 21.17 8.93 -3.77
CA LEU A 272 21.03 7.79 -2.87
C LEU A 272 21.24 8.19 -1.40
N GLY A 273 22.29 8.99 -1.11
CA GLY A 273 22.52 9.57 0.22
C GLY A 273 21.39 10.51 0.68
N GLY A 274 20.85 11.31 -0.24
CA GLY A 274 19.66 12.13 0.02
C GLY A 274 18.42 11.30 0.36
N CYS A 275 18.19 10.18 -0.35
CA CYS A 275 17.11 9.25 -0.04
C CYS A 275 17.29 8.60 1.34
N PHE A 276 18.52 8.28 1.76
CA PHE A 276 18.78 7.79 3.11
C PHE A 276 18.43 8.83 4.18
N LEU A 277 18.71 10.12 3.97
CA LEU A 277 18.26 11.18 4.87
C LEU A 277 16.71 11.27 4.94
N VAL A 278 16.02 11.14 3.80
CA VAL A 278 14.55 11.12 3.76
C VAL A 278 13.98 9.91 4.50
N LEU A 279 14.61 8.73 4.39
CA LEU A 279 14.29 7.54 5.20
C LEU A 279 14.40 7.80 6.71
N LEU A 280 15.47 8.47 7.17
CA LEU A 280 15.62 8.82 8.58
C LEU A 280 14.51 9.77 9.04
N LEU A 281 14.20 10.82 8.27
CA LEU A 281 13.12 11.77 8.58
C LEU A 281 11.74 11.08 8.58
N GLN A 282 11.49 10.17 7.64
CA GLN A 282 10.27 9.38 7.57
C GLN A 282 10.14 8.42 8.75
N THR A 283 11.24 7.81 9.20
CA THR A 283 11.28 6.94 10.38
C THR A 283 10.98 7.72 11.67
N LEU A 284 11.55 8.92 11.82
CA LEU A 284 11.26 9.82 12.95
C LEU A 284 9.78 10.27 12.96
N ALA A 285 9.23 10.62 11.79
CA ALA A 285 7.80 10.90 11.65
C ALA A 285 6.94 9.67 12.03
N GLY A 286 7.38 8.46 11.67
CA GLY A 286 6.75 7.19 12.07
C GLY A 286 6.74 6.99 13.58
N GLY A 287 7.87 7.25 14.25
CA GLY A 287 7.96 7.21 15.72
C GLY A 287 7.04 8.21 16.43
N TYR A 288 6.91 9.43 15.88
CA TYR A 288 5.96 10.43 16.36
C TYR A 288 4.49 9.98 16.21
N LEU A 289 4.14 9.38 15.06
CA LEU A 289 2.81 8.84 14.81
C LEU A 289 2.50 7.63 15.69
N ALA A 290 3.47 6.72 15.90
CA ALA A 290 3.31 5.58 16.80
C ALA A 290 3.08 6.04 18.25
N ASN A 291 3.84 7.05 18.72
CA ASN A 291 3.63 7.63 20.05
C ASN A 291 2.22 8.23 20.23
N ALA A 292 1.60 8.73 19.15
CA ALA A 292 0.24 9.30 19.20
C ALA A 292 -0.82 8.32 19.74
N TYR A 293 -0.66 7.01 19.47
CA TYR A 293 -1.59 5.99 19.94
C TYR A 293 -1.47 5.74 21.45
N ALA A 294 -0.28 5.93 22.03
CA ALA A 294 -0.04 5.82 23.46
C ALA A 294 -0.34 7.13 24.22
N SER A 295 -0.05 8.28 23.60
CA SER A 295 -0.26 9.61 24.16
C SER A 295 -0.84 10.55 23.10
N ARG A 296 -2.15 10.77 23.15
CA ARG A 296 -2.83 11.64 22.16
C ARG A 296 -2.54 13.12 22.38
N GLU A 297 -2.30 13.56 23.62
CA GLU A 297 -2.15 14.99 23.96
C GLU A 297 -0.71 15.53 23.82
N ASP A 298 0.31 14.69 24.01
CA ASP A 298 1.69 15.14 24.27
C ASP A 298 2.72 14.13 23.74
N PHE A 299 3.95 14.58 23.47
CA PHE A 299 5.06 13.73 23.01
C PHE A 299 6.17 13.80 24.06
N TYR A 300 6.23 12.80 24.95
CA TYR A 300 7.18 12.72 26.08
C TYR A 300 7.28 13.98 26.97
N GLY A 301 6.21 14.77 27.08
CA GLY A 301 6.20 16.01 27.86
C GLY A 301 6.75 17.25 27.14
N ILE A 302 7.23 17.11 25.88
CA ILE A 302 7.91 18.17 25.15
C ILE A 302 6.94 19.30 24.78
N PHE A 303 5.77 18.97 24.23
CA PHE A 303 4.79 19.98 23.83
C PHE A 303 4.24 20.74 25.03
N ARG A 304 3.93 20.02 26.12
CA ARG A 304 3.52 20.61 27.40
C ARG A 304 4.56 21.56 28.00
N ARG A 305 5.85 21.19 27.98
CA ARG A 305 6.95 22.07 28.45
C ARG A 305 7.11 23.33 27.62
N LEU A 306 6.75 23.28 26.34
CA LEU A 306 6.76 24.42 25.42
C LEU A 306 5.46 25.24 25.45
N GLY A 307 4.44 24.83 26.23
CA GLY A 307 3.13 25.48 26.26
C GLY A 307 2.30 25.29 24.97
N LEU A 308 2.62 24.25 24.19
CA LEU A 308 2.00 23.98 22.88
C LEU A 308 1.08 22.76 22.94
N GLU A 309 -0.01 22.77 22.16
CA GLU A 309 -0.81 21.56 21.92
C GLU A 309 -0.27 20.77 20.73
N ARG A 310 0.13 19.52 20.96
CA ARG A 310 0.68 18.61 19.94
C ARG A 310 -0.20 18.50 18.70
N MET A 311 -1.50 18.26 18.90
CA MET A 311 -2.50 18.09 17.85
C MET A 311 -2.69 19.35 16.99
N ALA A 312 -2.46 20.54 17.57
CA ALA A 312 -2.64 21.81 16.88
C ALA A 312 -1.40 22.20 16.06
N VAL A 313 -0.20 21.97 16.60
CA VAL A 313 1.07 22.32 15.95
C VAL A 313 1.48 21.28 14.91
N LEU A 314 1.39 19.99 15.22
CA LEU A 314 1.69 18.90 14.30
C LEU A 314 0.51 17.90 14.27
N PRO A 315 -0.58 18.25 13.56
CA PRO A 315 -1.76 17.38 13.44
C PRO A 315 -1.39 16.00 12.90
N PHE A 316 -2.00 14.95 13.46
CA PHE A 316 -1.69 13.56 13.12
C PHE A 316 -1.75 13.32 11.60
N GLN A 317 -2.81 13.81 10.94
CA GLN A 317 -3.02 13.65 9.52
C GLN A 317 -1.94 14.35 8.67
N ALA A 318 -1.43 15.50 9.10
CA ALA A 318 -0.38 16.21 8.37
C ALA A 318 0.96 15.44 8.45
N VAL A 319 1.31 14.95 9.65
CA VAL A 319 2.54 14.16 9.84
C VAL A 319 2.41 12.78 9.18
N ARG A 320 1.21 12.18 9.14
CA ARG A 320 0.96 10.95 8.40
C ARG A 320 1.14 11.14 6.90
N SER A 321 0.53 12.16 6.30
CA SER A 321 0.72 12.48 4.88
C SER A 321 2.18 12.76 4.53
N ALA A 322 2.93 13.41 5.43
CA ALA A 322 4.37 13.59 5.26
C ALA A 322 5.13 12.25 5.34
N HIS A 323 4.79 11.37 6.29
CA HIS A 323 5.39 10.05 6.46
C HIS A 323 5.14 9.13 5.25
N THR A 324 3.90 9.07 4.72
CA THR A 324 3.57 8.27 3.52
C THR A 324 4.24 8.84 2.27
N ALA A 325 4.19 10.16 2.06
CA ALA A 325 4.85 10.80 0.93
C ALA A 325 6.37 10.61 0.94
N MET A 326 7.04 10.80 2.09
CA MET A 326 8.47 10.57 2.21
C MET A 326 8.85 9.09 1.98
N ALA A 327 8.01 8.14 2.39
CA ALA A 327 8.25 6.72 2.16
C ALA A 327 8.30 6.39 0.67
N VAL A 328 7.32 6.87 -0.11
CA VAL A 328 7.31 6.73 -1.57
C VAL A 328 8.54 7.42 -2.19
N VAL A 329 8.84 8.65 -1.77
CA VAL A 329 9.97 9.44 -2.31
C VAL A 329 11.31 8.73 -2.12
N TRP A 330 11.62 8.22 -0.92
CA TRP A 330 12.92 7.56 -0.72
C TRP A 330 13.00 6.20 -1.41
N VAL A 331 11.96 5.37 -1.34
CA VAL A 331 11.96 4.03 -1.98
C VAL A 331 12.18 4.18 -3.48
N VAL A 332 11.38 5.03 -4.12
CA VAL A 332 11.43 5.23 -5.57
C VAL A 332 12.73 5.95 -5.97
N GLY A 333 13.16 6.96 -5.21
CA GLY A 333 14.42 7.64 -5.44
C GLY A 333 15.64 6.73 -5.37
N MET A 334 15.68 5.77 -4.43
CA MET A 334 16.75 4.77 -4.35
C MET A 334 16.75 3.84 -5.57
N TRP A 335 15.60 3.30 -5.98
CA TRP A 335 15.52 2.39 -7.14
C TRP A 335 15.80 3.08 -8.47
N MET A 336 15.30 4.30 -8.68
CA MET A 336 15.62 5.13 -9.85
C MET A 336 17.12 5.49 -9.91
N SER A 337 17.75 5.70 -8.75
CA SER A 337 19.19 5.93 -8.66
C SER A 337 19.95 4.65 -9.00
N ALA A 338 19.64 3.52 -8.35
CA ALA A 338 20.24 2.23 -8.64
C ALA A 338 20.13 1.85 -10.13
N ALA A 339 18.97 2.10 -10.76
CA ALA A 339 18.74 1.92 -12.19
C ALA A 339 19.80 2.59 -13.06
N LEU A 340 20.03 3.88 -12.81
CA LEU A 340 20.90 4.71 -13.63
C LEU A 340 22.38 4.42 -13.35
N TYR A 341 22.71 4.11 -12.10
CA TYR A 341 24.04 3.66 -11.71
C TYR A 341 24.40 2.33 -12.40
N VAL A 342 23.52 1.35 -12.35
CA VAL A 342 23.68 0.06 -13.05
C VAL A 342 23.78 0.28 -14.56
N ALA A 343 22.89 1.08 -15.15
CA ALA A 343 22.94 1.39 -16.58
C ALA A 343 24.30 1.94 -17.05
N LEU A 344 24.97 2.75 -16.24
CA LEU A 344 26.32 3.26 -16.52
C LEU A 344 27.39 2.17 -16.37
N LEU A 345 27.32 1.32 -15.33
CA LEU A 345 28.22 0.16 -15.16
C LEU A 345 28.14 -0.81 -16.36
N LEU A 346 26.93 -1.00 -16.91
CA LEU A 346 26.66 -1.85 -18.08
C LEU A 346 27.23 -1.29 -19.41
N GLY A 347 27.97 -0.18 -19.38
CA GLY A 347 28.51 0.46 -20.56
C GLY A 347 27.58 1.48 -21.20
N GLY A 348 26.55 1.91 -20.49
CA GLY A 348 25.87 3.17 -20.80
C GLY A 348 26.85 4.34 -20.77
N ARG A 349 26.62 5.32 -21.64
CA ARG A 349 27.52 6.47 -21.85
C ARG A 349 26.85 7.77 -21.45
N GLU A 350 27.57 8.57 -20.65
CA GLU A 350 27.17 9.94 -20.36
C GLU A 350 27.20 10.80 -21.63
N ARG A 351 26.20 11.65 -21.80
CA ARG A 351 26.08 12.60 -22.91
C ARG A 351 26.04 14.04 -22.39
N PRO A 352 26.42 15.06 -23.20
CA PRO A 352 26.49 16.45 -22.74
C PRO A 352 25.20 16.95 -22.05
N TRP A 353 24.03 16.55 -22.56
CA TRP A 353 22.74 16.97 -22.03
C TRP A 353 22.32 16.28 -20.73
N HIS A 354 22.94 15.16 -20.34
CA HIS A 354 22.65 14.49 -19.07
C HIS A 354 23.01 15.38 -17.86
N ARG A 355 23.99 16.28 -18.01
CA ARG A 355 24.36 17.25 -16.96
C ARG A 355 23.22 18.23 -16.61
N PRO A 356 22.73 19.07 -17.55
CA PRO A 356 21.60 19.96 -17.26
C PRO A 356 20.33 19.19 -16.91
N ALA A 357 20.07 18.02 -17.51
CA ALA A 357 18.93 17.19 -17.16
C ALA A 357 19.00 16.69 -15.70
N ALA A 358 20.18 16.27 -15.21
CA ALA A 358 20.35 15.86 -13.82
C ALA A 358 20.10 17.02 -12.85
N TYR A 359 20.65 18.21 -13.11
CA TYR A 359 20.37 19.39 -12.28
C TYR A 359 18.88 19.78 -12.29
N ALA A 360 18.23 19.74 -13.46
CA ALA A 360 16.79 19.99 -13.58
C ALA A 360 15.97 18.96 -12.78
N SER A 361 16.29 17.67 -12.88
CA SER A 361 15.61 16.61 -12.12
C SER A 361 15.78 16.78 -10.61
N VAL A 362 16.98 17.14 -10.12
CA VAL A 362 17.21 17.41 -8.69
C VAL A 362 16.37 18.60 -8.23
N LEU A 363 16.33 19.69 -9.00
CA LEU A 363 15.53 20.88 -8.67
C LEU A 363 14.03 20.58 -8.68
N ILE A 364 13.52 19.90 -9.71
CA ILE A 364 12.11 19.50 -9.84
C ILE A 364 11.71 18.58 -8.68
N LEU A 365 12.54 17.58 -8.33
CA LEU A 365 12.28 16.68 -7.22
C LEU A 365 12.27 17.45 -5.89
N PHE A 366 13.27 18.29 -5.63
CA PHE A 366 13.34 19.09 -4.41
C PHE A 366 12.10 20.00 -4.24
N LEU A 367 11.75 20.76 -5.29
CA LEU A 367 10.57 21.64 -5.28
C LEU A 367 9.27 20.85 -5.11
N SER A 368 9.15 19.68 -5.75
CA SER A 368 7.93 18.86 -5.64
C SER A 368 7.79 18.19 -4.27
N VAL A 369 8.89 17.75 -3.66
CA VAL A 369 8.88 17.16 -2.31
C VAL A 369 8.61 18.25 -1.27
N ALA A 370 9.34 19.36 -1.29
CA ALA A 370 9.14 20.48 -0.38
C ALA A 370 7.72 21.08 -0.52
N GLY A 371 7.27 21.30 -1.76
CA GLY A 371 5.93 21.77 -2.07
C GLY A 371 4.84 20.80 -1.62
N THR A 372 5.04 19.49 -1.77
CA THR A 372 4.13 18.47 -1.21
C THR A 372 4.04 18.58 0.31
N LEU A 373 5.17 18.58 1.02
CA LEU A 373 5.20 18.60 2.49
C LEU A 373 4.56 19.88 3.06
N LEU A 374 4.87 21.03 2.46
CA LEU A 374 4.26 22.32 2.83
C LEU A 374 2.77 22.37 2.46
N GLY A 375 2.40 21.86 1.28
CA GLY A 375 1.04 21.83 0.77
C GLY A 375 0.10 20.97 1.61
N VAL A 376 0.51 19.75 1.99
CA VAL A 376 -0.30 18.87 2.85
C VAL A 376 -0.45 19.44 4.26
N TYR A 377 0.59 20.05 4.82
CA TYR A 377 0.52 20.70 6.13
C TYR A 377 -0.41 21.92 6.08
N ALA A 378 -0.22 22.83 5.13
CA ALA A 378 -1.04 24.03 4.97
C ALA A 378 -2.52 23.70 4.71
N SER A 379 -2.82 22.62 3.99
CA SER A 379 -4.21 22.19 3.73
C SER A 379 -4.86 21.57 4.96
N ALA A 380 -4.14 20.74 5.72
CA ALA A 380 -4.62 20.21 7.01
C ALA A 380 -4.89 21.33 8.02
N ARG A 381 -4.07 22.40 8.04
CA ARG A 381 -4.31 23.61 8.85
C ARG A 381 -5.40 24.52 8.29
N GLY A 382 -5.85 24.31 7.04
CA GLY A 382 -6.87 25.13 6.36
C GLY A 382 -6.36 26.44 5.75
N TRP A 383 -5.04 26.65 5.71
CA TRP A 383 -4.40 27.85 5.15
C TRP A 383 -4.46 27.91 3.62
N VAL A 384 -4.54 26.75 2.96
CA VAL A 384 -4.64 26.64 1.50
C VAL A 384 -5.93 25.90 1.13
N ARG A 385 -6.77 26.52 0.29
CA ARG A 385 -8.00 25.91 -0.25
C ARG A 385 -7.82 25.23 -1.61
N SER A 386 -6.75 25.54 -2.35
CA SER A 386 -6.54 25.04 -3.71
C SER A 386 -5.91 23.63 -3.76
N PRO A 387 -6.52 22.65 -4.46
CA PRO A 387 -5.92 21.33 -4.66
C PRO A 387 -4.72 21.34 -5.63
N LEU A 388 -4.39 22.49 -6.24
CA LEU A 388 -3.20 22.64 -7.08
C LEU A 388 -1.92 22.70 -6.23
N LEU A 389 -1.93 23.53 -5.18
CA LEU A 389 -0.78 23.80 -4.31
C LEU A 389 -0.86 23.09 -2.96
N GLY A 390 -2.08 22.81 -2.50
CA GLY A 390 -2.36 22.17 -1.22
C GLY A 390 -2.32 20.65 -1.33
N SER A 391 -3.43 20.01 -0.94
CA SER A 391 -3.60 18.57 -0.90
C SER A 391 -4.80 18.11 -1.72
N GLU A 392 -4.69 16.95 -2.38
CA GLU A 392 -5.85 16.20 -2.88
C GLU A 392 -6.41 15.21 -1.83
N GLY A 393 -5.74 15.02 -0.69
CA GLY A 393 -6.27 14.30 0.47
C GLY A 393 -6.50 12.79 0.33
N THR A 394 -6.16 12.23 -0.83
CA THR A 394 -6.19 10.80 -1.12
C THR A 394 -4.90 10.15 -0.65
N GLU A 395 -4.99 9.16 0.22
CA GLU A 395 -3.82 8.47 0.79
C GLU A 395 -2.85 7.94 -0.29
N TYR A 396 -1.55 8.16 -0.06
CA TYR A 396 -0.41 7.96 -0.99
C TYR A 396 -0.35 8.92 -2.19
N LEU A 397 -1.43 9.65 -2.48
CA LEU A 397 -1.52 10.68 -3.52
C LEU A 397 -1.94 12.03 -2.93
N GLU A 398 -1.51 12.33 -1.69
CA GLU A 398 -1.95 13.53 -0.96
C GLU A 398 -1.46 14.81 -1.64
N MET A 399 -0.30 14.76 -2.30
CA MET A 399 0.32 15.87 -3.03
C MET A 399 -0.64 16.60 -4.00
N GLY A 400 -0.69 17.92 -3.89
CA GLY A 400 -1.41 18.80 -4.82
C GLY A 400 -0.91 18.68 -6.27
N ARG A 401 -1.78 19.03 -7.22
CA ARG A 401 -1.57 18.71 -8.65
C ARG A 401 -0.33 19.32 -9.28
N LEU A 402 0.15 20.48 -8.79
CA LEU A 402 1.38 21.09 -9.29
C LEU A 402 2.60 20.22 -8.95
N TRP A 403 2.68 19.77 -7.70
CA TRP A 403 3.77 18.93 -7.19
C TRP A 403 3.72 17.55 -7.82
N ARG A 404 2.52 16.99 -8.02
CA ARG A 404 2.31 15.75 -8.79
C ARG A 404 2.81 15.88 -10.23
N ALA A 405 2.54 17.00 -10.90
CA ALA A 405 3.02 17.26 -12.26
C ALA A 405 4.55 17.40 -12.31
N GLY A 406 5.17 18.03 -11.30
CA GLY A 406 6.62 18.05 -11.13
C GLY A 406 7.21 16.65 -10.99
N ILE A 407 6.63 15.79 -10.16
CA ILE A 407 7.04 14.38 -10.02
C ILE A 407 6.91 13.62 -11.35
N ALA A 408 5.81 13.79 -12.10
CA ALA A 408 5.63 13.18 -13.42
C ALA A 408 6.68 13.65 -14.45
N ALA A 409 7.04 14.93 -14.43
CA ALA A 409 8.14 15.47 -15.23
C ALA A 409 9.50 14.86 -14.82
N GLY A 410 9.72 14.64 -13.52
CA GLY A 410 10.89 13.94 -12.99
C GLY A 410 11.03 12.51 -13.51
N PHE A 411 9.94 11.72 -13.50
CA PHE A 411 9.93 10.38 -14.11
C PHE A 411 10.23 10.41 -15.61
N THR A 412 9.62 11.36 -16.33
CA THR A 412 9.82 11.54 -17.78
C THR A 412 11.28 11.89 -18.12
N LEU A 413 11.89 12.80 -17.35
CA LEU A 413 13.31 13.13 -17.50
C LEU A 413 14.21 11.93 -17.16
N TRP A 414 13.91 11.19 -16.09
CA TRP A 414 14.67 10.01 -15.70
C TRP A 414 14.66 8.92 -16.77
N VAL A 415 13.48 8.55 -17.32
CA VAL A 415 13.42 7.52 -18.36
C VAL A 415 14.09 7.97 -19.66
N ALA A 416 14.00 9.26 -20.01
CA ALA A 416 14.72 9.82 -21.16
C ALA A 416 16.25 9.75 -20.97
N VAL A 417 16.76 10.09 -19.77
CA VAL A 417 18.18 9.97 -19.42
C VAL A 417 18.62 8.51 -19.45
N LEU A 418 17.86 7.59 -18.85
CA LEU A 418 18.15 6.15 -18.81
C LEU A 418 18.22 5.56 -20.23
N ALA A 419 17.19 5.79 -21.06
CA ALA A 419 17.15 5.35 -22.45
C ALA A 419 18.33 5.90 -23.26
N SER A 420 18.66 7.17 -23.07
CA SER A 420 19.77 7.81 -23.79
C SER A 420 21.16 7.40 -23.29
N ALA A 421 21.32 7.04 -22.01
CA ALA A 421 22.57 6.49 -21.50
C ALA A 421 22.84 5.11 -22.10
N LEU A 422 21.81 4.27 -22.20
CA LEU A 422 21.89 2.92 -22.77
C LEU A 422 21.91 2.90 -24.30
N TRP A 423 21.49 3.97 -24.97
CA TRP A 423 21.54 4.08 -26.43
C TRP A 423 22.99 4.04 -26.94
N GLY A 424 23.31 2.97 -27.69
CA GLY A 424 24.66 2.69 -28.19
C GLY A 424 25.45 1.71 -27.32
N ALA A 425 24.85 1.09 -26.31
CA ALA A 425 25.41 -0.09 -25.64
C ALA A 425 25.54 -1.28 -26.61
N ALA A 426 26.47 -2.19 -26.32
CA ALA A 426 26.84 -3.28 -27.23
C ALA A 426 25.66 -4.22 -27.53
N VAL A 427 25.59 -4.70 -28.78
CA VAL A 427 24.40 -5.37 -29.34
C VAL A 427 23.95 -6.59 -28.53
N ALA A 428 24.89 -7.39 -28.00
CA ALA A 428 24.59 -8.54 -27.15
C ALA A 428 23.76 -8.20 -25.90
N TRP A 429 23.85 -6.96 -25.41
CA TRP A 429 23.15 -6.48 -24.20
C TRP A 429 21.83 -5.79 -24.49
N GLN A 430 21.56 -5.44 -25.76
CA GLN A 430 20.40 -4.63 -26.11
C GLN A 430 19.06 -5.24 -25.70
N PRO A 431 18.80 -6.56 -25.79
CA PRO A 431 17.51 -7.11 -25.34
C PRO A 431 17.23 -6.86 -23.85
N LEU A 432 18.19 -7.13 -22.96
CA LEU A 432 18.03 -6.88 -21.52
C LEU A 432 17.93 -5.38 -21.20
N LEU A 433 18.78 -4.57 -21.83
CA LEU A 433 18.79 -3.11 -21.64
C LEU A 433 17.49 -2.47 -22.17
N GLN A 434 16.91 -3.00 -23.24
CA GLN A 434 15.59 -2.59 -23.73
C GLN A 434 14.49 -2.97 -22.74
N VAL A 435 14.51 -4.17 -22.14
CA VAL A 435 13.53 -4.54 -21.09
C VAL A 435 13.62 -3.60 -19.88
N LEU A 436 14.83 -3.22 -19.45
CA LEU A 436 15.06 -2.23 -18.40
C LEU A 436 14.44 -0.85 -18.76
N VAL A 437 14.66 -0.37 -19.98
CA VAL A 437 14.09 0.91 -20.47
C VAL A 437 12.58 0.83 -20.62
N TRP A 438 12.03 -0.25 -21.19
CA TRP A 438 10.59 -0.44 -21.36
C TRP A 438 9.86 -0.57 -20.02
N ASN A 439 10.45 -1.25 -19.04
CA ASN A 439 9.90 -1.27 -17.69
C ASN A 439 9.94 0.13 -17.05
N GLY A 440 11.05 0.87 -17.16
CA GLY A 440 11.13 2.26 -16.69
C GLY A 440 10.12 3.20 -17.37
N ALA A 441 9.84 2.98 -18.66
CA ALA A 441 8.76 3.67 -19.38
C ALA A 441 7.37 3.25 -18.86
N GLY A 442 7.17 1.97 -18.53
CA GLY A 442 5.98 1.45 -17.86
C GLY A 442 5.74 2.06 -16.48
N ILE A 443 6.79 2.20 -15.66
CA ILE A 443 6.77 2.91 -14.37
C ILE A 443 6.31 4.35 -14.60
N THR A 444 6.92 5.05 -15.55
CA THR A 444 6.56 6.44 -15.89
C THR A 444 5.10 6.54 -16.34
N ALA A 445 4.67 5.69 -17.27
CA ALA A 445 3.32 5.66 -17.82
C ALA A 445 2.23 5.32 -16.78
N ALA A 446 2.49 4.38 -15.87
CA ALA A 446 1.55 4.04 -14.82
C ALA A 446 1.43 5.15 -13.76
N PHE A 447 2.48 5.94 -13.50
CA PHE A 447 2.35 7.14 -12.67
C PHE A 447 1.40 8.18 -13.29
N TYR A 448 1.33 8.28 -14.63
CA TYR A 448 0.36 9.16 -15.30
C TYR A 448 -1.11 8.79 -15.06
N ALA A 449 -1.42 7.58 -14.59
CA ALA A 449 -2.77 7.21 -14.14
C ALA A 449 -3.26 8.10 -12.96
N SER A 450 -2.34 8.70 -12.20
CA SER A 450 -2.64 9.67 -11.13
C SER A 450 -3.31 10.97 -11.61
N PHE A 451 -3.40 11.19 -12.93
CA PHE A 451 -4.12 12.31 -13.56
C PHE A 451 -5.44 11.92 -14.22
N ALA A 452 -5.80 10.63 -14.22
CA ALA A 452 -7.05 10.12 -14.81
C ALA A 452 -8.31 10.48 -13.99
N TYR A 453 -8.13 11.10 -12.82
CA TYR A 453 -9.20 11.70 -12.01
C TYR A 453 -8.93 13.18 -11.69
N ARG A 454 -9.97 13.86 -11.20
CA ARG A 454 -9.92 15.20 -10.62
C ARG A 454 -10.46 15.12 -9.18
N PRO A 455 -10.13 16.05 -8.27
CA PRO A 455 -10.68 16.07 -6.90
C PRO A 455 -12.22 16.03 -6.85
N THR A 456 -12.89 16.64 -7.84
CA THR A 456 -14.35 16.69 -7.99
C THR A 456 -14.97 15.45 -8.66
N SER A 457 -14.16 14.47 -9.08
CA SER A 457 -14.64 13.20 -9.62
C SER A 457 -15.42 12.41 -8.57
N HIS A 458 -16.21 11.44 -9.02
CA HIS A 458 -16.93 10.54 -8.11
C HIS A 458 -15.94 9.74 -7.24
N TRP A 459 -16.15 9.65 -5.92
CA TRP A 459 -15.19 9.04 -4.97
C TRP A 459 -14.65 7.67 -5.41
N VAL A 460 -15.53 6.78 -5.86
CA VAL A 460 -15.14 5.43 -6.33
C VAL A 460 -14.21 5.45 -7.55
N LEU A 461 -14.30 6.47 -8.43
CA LEU A 461 -13.35 6.65 -9.53
C LEU A 461 -12.00 7.20 -9.05
N ILE A 462 -12.03 8.07 -8.04
CA ILE A 462 -10.81 8.58 -7.39
C ILE A 462 -10.05 7.42 -6.74
N ASP A 463 -10.73 6.59 -5.95
CA ASP A 463 -10.11 5.43 -5.30
C ASP A 463 -9.65 4.37 -6.32
N TYR A 464 -10.42 4.13 -7.39
CA TYR A 464 -10.04 3.25 -8.51
C TYR A 464 -8.70 3.66 -9.14
N TRP A 465 -8.55 4.93 -9.54
CA TRP A 465 -7.31 5.42 -10.16
C TRP A 465 -6.18 5.62 -9.15
N ARG A 466 -6.48 5.86 -7.87
CA ARG A 466 -5.50 5.83 -6.78
C ARG A 466 -4.87 4.44 -6.68
N TRP A 467 -5.65 3.37 -6.68
CA TRP A 467 -5.14 2.00 -6.63
C TRP A 467 -4.35 1.56 -7.87
N TRP A 468 -4.56 2.17 -9.05
CA TRP A 468 -3.65 2.00 -10.18
C TRP A 468 -2.22 2.44 -9.84
N VAL A 469 -2.07 3.55 -9.11
CA VAL A 469 -0.75 4.08 -8.75
C VAL A 469 -0.22 3.41 -7.48
N VAL A 470 -1.06 3.08 -6.50
CA VAL A 470 -0.59 2.43 -5.28
C VAL A 470 -0.21 0.96 -5.54
N HIS A 471 -1.06 0.19 -6.22
CA HIS A 471 -0.87 -1.25 -6.39
C HIS A 471 -0.14 -1.61 -7.70
N HIS A 472 -0.64 -1.23 -8.88
CA HIS A 472 0.02 -1.65 -10.13
C HIS A 472 1.41 -1.03 -10.31
N TRP A 473 1.56 0.25 -9.95
CA TRP A 473 2.84 0.94 -10.12
C TRP A 473 3.88 0.53 -9.06
N VAL A 474 3.58 0.63 -7.75
CA VAL A 474 4.55 0.25 -6.68
C VAL A 474 4.75 -1.27 -6.58
N GLU A 475 3.68 -2.07 -6.53
CA GLU A 475 3.79 -3.51 -6.23
C GLU A 475 3.92 -4.36 -7.51
N GLY A 476 3.35 -3.92 -8.63
CA GLY A 476 3.45 -4.63 -9.91
C GLY A 476 4.72 -4.33 -10.70
N ILE A 477 4.81 -3.12 -11.25
CA ILE A 477 5.85 -2.77 -12.24
C ILE A 477 7.22 -2.58 -11.57
N PHE A 478 7.26 -1.93 -10.39
CA PHE A 478 8.49 -1.78 -9.62
C PHE A 478 9.05 -3.10 -9.09
N ALA A 479 8.23 -4.10 -8.73
CA ALA A 479 8.75 -5.40 -8.30
C ALA A 479 9.57 -6.09 -9.42
N PHE A 480 9.05 -6.10 -10.66
CA PHE A 480 9.80 -6.63 -11.80
C PHE A 480 11.10 -5.84 -12.06
N PHE A 481 11.06 -4.50 -11.91
CA PHE A 481 12.24 -3.66 -11.99
C PHE A 481 13.34 -4.10 -11.01
N GLN A 482 12.94 -4.36 -9.76
CA GLN A 482 13.84 -4.76 -8.68
C GLN A 482 14.47 -6.13 -8.95
N ILE A 483 13.68 -7.11 -9.41
CA ILE A 483 14.16 -8.45 -9.76
C ILE A 483 15.20 -8.38 -10.90
N LEU A 484 15.00 -7.51 -11.89
CA LEU A 484 15.95 -7.30 -13.00
C LEU A 484 17.28 -6.73 -12.47
N VAL A 485 17.25 -5.73 -11.61
CA VAL A 485 18.46 -5.14 -11.00
C VAL A 485 19.16 -6.13 -10.06
N LEU A 486 18.43 -6.85 -9.21
CA LEU A 486 19.01 -7.81 -8.25
C LEU A 486 19.55 -9.06 -8.95
N GLY A 487 18.81 -9.61 -9.91
CA GLY A 487 19.27 -10.73 -10.73
C GLY A 487 20.54 -10.40 -11.49
N TRP A 488 20.67 -9.16 -11.99
CA TRP A 488 21.93 -8.68 -12.56
C TRP A 488 23.08 -8.70 -11.55
N PHE A 489 22.90 -8.14 -10.35
CA PHE A 489 23.95 -8.12 -9.33
C PHE A 489 24.38 -9.55 -8.93
N PHE A 490 23.43 -10.46 -8.69
CA PHE A 490 23.76 -11.82 -8.27
C PHE A 490 24.43 -12.65 -9.36
N ALA A 491 24.01 -12.54 -10.63
CA ALA A 491 24.69 -13.24 -11.73
C ALA A 491 26.05 -12.58 -12.07
N GLY A 492 26.15 -11.25 -12.00
CA GLY A 492 27.40 -10.51 -12.19
C GLY A 492 28.46 -10.79 -11.12
N LEU A 493 28.03 -11.05 -9.88
CA LEU A 493 28.86 -11.54 -8.77
C LEU A 493 29.06 -13.07 -8.76
N ARG A 494 28.58 -13.78 -9.79
CA ARG A 494 28.66 -15.25 -9.94
C ARG A 494 28.04 -16.05 -8.79
N LEU A 495 27.07 -15.47 -8.08
CA LEU A 495 26.33 -16.13 -7.00
C LEU A 495 25.21 -17.05 -7.51
N VAL A 496 24.71 -16.78 -8.71
CA VAL A 496 23.67 -17.56 -9.43
C VAL A 496 23.99 -17.61 -10.92
N SER A 497 23.40 -18.56 -11.65
CA SER A 497 23.59 -18.65 -13.09
C SER A 497 22.73 -17.63 -13.86
N TRP A 498 23.19 -17.23 -15.05
CA TRP A 498 22.37 -16.42 -15.97
C TRP A 498 21.14 -17.16 -16.48
N GLU A 499 21.15 -18.51 -16.53
CA GLU A 499 19.97 -19.31 -16.86
C GLU A 499 18.90 -19.16 -15.77
N ASP A 500 19.27 -19.27 -14.50
CA ASP A 500 18.32 -19.20 -13.38
C ASP A 500 17.74 -17.78 -13.21
N VAL A 501 18.57 -16.74 -13.36
CA VAL A 501 18.08 -15.35 -13.40
C VAL A 501 17.13 -15.12 -14.57
N THR A 502 17.41 -15.70 -15.74
CA THR A 502 16.51 -15.61 -16.89
C THR A 502 15.19 -16.35 -16.62
N LYS A 503 15.24 -17.54 -16.01
CA LYS A 503 14.04 -18.30 -15.59
C LYS A 503 13.19 -17.50 -14.63
N SER A 504 13.76 -16.98 -13.54
CA SER A 504 13.04 -16.14 -12.58
C SER A 504 12.42 -14.93 -13.27
N LEU A 505 13.17 -14.22 -14.13
CA LEU A 505 12.63 -13.05 -14.85
C LEU A 505 11.40 -13.37 -15.71
N TYR A 506 11.36 -14.48 -16.45
CA TYR A 506 10.17 -14.81 -17.25
C TYR A 506 9.06 -15.51 -16.45
N LEU A 507 9.39 -16.33 -15.46
CA LEU A 507 8.42 -17.03 -14.61
C LEU A 507 7.79 -16.13 -13.54
N GLU A 508 8.43 -15.03 -13.15
CA GLU A 508 7.87 -14.00 -12.27
C GLU A 508 7.36 -12.80 -13.09
N GLY A 509 8.01 -12.44 -14.20
CA GLY A 509 7.63 -11.28 -15.03
C GLY A 509 6.33 -11.41 -15.81
N GLY A 510 5.82 -12.63 -16.02
CA GLY A 510 4.45 -12.84 -16.50
C GLY A 510 3.42 -12.77 -15.34
N PRO A 511 3.51 -13.69 -14.35
CA PRO A 511 2.55 -13.78 -13.25
C PRO A 511 2.55 -12.61 -12.27
N GLY A 512 3.65 -11.87 -12.09
CA GLY A 512 3.73 -10.72 -11.20
C GLY A 512 2.84 -9.56 -11.67
N PRO A 513 3.04 -9.03 -12.89
CA PRO A 513 2.14 -8.06 -13.48
C PRO A 513 0.69 -8.56 -13.58
N ALA A 514 0.46 -9.82 -13.99
CA ALA A 514 -0.89 -10.41 -14.07
C ALA A 514 -1.57 -10.57 -12.69
N GLY A 515 -0.78 -10.90 -11.66
CA GLY A 515 -1.22 -11.04 -10.27
C GLY A 515 -1.58 -9.69 -9.68
N GLY A 516 -0.76 -8.66 -9.87
CA GLY A 516 -1.09 -7.28 -9.50
C GLY A 516 -2.30 -6.74 -10.27
N VAL A 517 -2.42 -7.07 -11.57
CA VAL A 517 -3.59 -6.77 -12.41
C VAL A 517 -4.90 -7.29 -11.79
N LEU A 518 -4.89 -8.51 -11.25
CA LEU A 518 -6.06 -9.12 -10.61
C LEU A 518 -6.23 -8.64 -9.15
N GLY A 519 -5.12 -8.46 -8.41
CA GLY A 519 -5.06 -8.06 -7.01
C GLY A 519 -5.62 -6.66 -6.72
N HIS A 520 -5.51 -5.72 -7.66
CA HIS A 520 -6.09 -4.37 -7.58
C HIS A 520 -7.58 -4.33 -7.22
N ARG A 521 -8.32 -5.42 -7.49
CA ARG A 521 -9.75 -5.50 -7.14
C ARG A 521 -9.98 -5.79 -5.65
N ALA A 522 -9.01 -6.31 -4.90
CA ALA A 522 -9.20 -6.68 -3.50
C ALA A 522 -9.52 -5.46 -2.59
N PRO A 523 -8.84 -4.31 -2.68
CA PRO A 523 -9.28 -3.09 -1.97
C PRO A 523 -10.64 -2.55 -2.46
N LEU A 524 -10.92 -2.70 -3.75
CA LEU A 524 -12.18 -2.24 -4.37
C LEU A 524 -13.39 -3.13 -4.05
N LEU A 525 -13.20 -4.34 -3.48
CA LEU A 525 -14.31 -5.13 -2.94
C LEU A 525 -15.09 -4.38 -1.86
N VAL A 526 -14.43 -3.44 -1.16
CA VAL A 526 -15.06 -2.61 -0.14
C VAL A 526 -15.43 -1.22 -0.68
N GLY A 527 -14.55 -0.61 -1.47
CA GLY A 527 -14.72 0.73 -2.05
C GLY A 527 -15.78 0.89 -3.16
N GLY A 528 -16.84 0.09 -3.17
CA GLY A 528 -17.94 0.18 -4.14
C GLY A 528 -17.68 -0.46 -5.51
N GLY A 529 -16.62 -1.27 -5.65
CA GLY A 529 -16.29 -1.97 -6.89
C GLY A 529 -17.19 -3.19 -7.16
N THR A 530 -17.43 -3.48 -8.44
CA THR A 530 -18.27 -4.62 -8.82
C THR A 530 -17.61 -5.97 -8.66
N SER A 531 -18.35 -6.93 -8.10
CA SER A 531 -18.06 -8.36 -8.01
C SER A 531 -18.21 -9.08 -9.36
N ALA A 532 -17.80 -8.43 -10.47
CA ALA A 532 -18.16 -8.81 -11.83
C ALA A 532 -17.59 -10.17 -12.31
N LEU A 533 -16.69 -10.80 -11.56
CA LEU A 533 -16.25 -12.18 -11.82
C LEU A 533 -17.29 -13.23 -11.36
N ALA A 534 -18.13 -12.91 -10.38
CA ALA A 534 -19.06 -13.85 -9.75
C ALA A 534 -20.19 -14.38 -10.64
N ARG A 535 -20.35 -13.87 -11.87
CA ARG A 535 -21.54 -14.13 -12.71
C ARG A 535 -21.23 -14.62 -14.13
N ARG A 536 -20.01 -15.08 -14.42
CA ARG A 536 -19.66 -15.63 -15.76
C ARG A 536 -18.86 -16.94 -15.78
N GLY A 537 -18.62 -17.58 -14.63
CA GLY A 537 -18.17 -18.98 -14.60
C GLY A 537 -19.26 -19.96 -15.07
N GLU A 538 -20.53 -19.58 -14.95
CA GLU A 538 -21.70 -20.47 -15.12
C GLU A 538 -22.26 -20.51 -16.57
N CYS A 539 -21.55 -19.99 -17.57
CA CYS A 539 -22.03 -19.96 -18.97
C CYS A 539 -21.04 -20.54 -20.01
N VAL A 540 -20.01 -21.28 -19.58
CA VAL A 540 -19.03 -21.91 -20.50
C VAL A 540 -18.96 -23.44 -20.31
N GLN A 541 -19.96 -24.04 -19.66
CA GLN A 541 -20.12 -25.49 -19.59
C GLN A 541 -21.57 -25.91 -19.83
N HIS A 542 -21.99 -25.92 -21.10
CA HIS A 542 -22.97 -26.89 -21.64
C HIS A 542 -22.97 -26.84 -23.18
N PRO A 543 -22.28 -27.77 -23.86
CA PRO A 543 -22.57 -28.13 -25.23
C PRO A 543 -23.64 -29.23 -25.24
N GLY A 544 -24.86 -28.91 -25.69
CA GLY A 544 -25.96 -29.86 -25.75
C GLY A 544 -27.27 -29.11 -26.00
N GLY A 545 -27.91 -29.37 -27.13
CA GLY A 545 -29.08 -28.59 -27.57
C GLY A 545 -30.40 -29.10 -27.01
N LEU A 546 -31.40 -28.20 -26.99
CA LEU A 546 -32.65 -28.36 -27.75
C LEU A 546 -33.54 -27.11 -27.50
N THR A 547 -33.94 -26.44 -28.58
CA THR A 547 -35.03 -25.46 -28.59
C THR A 547 -36.38 -26.17 -28.44
N PRO A 548 -37.40 -25.54 -27.82
CA PRO A 548 -38.42 -24.87 -28.64
C PRO A 548 -38.99 -23.54 -28.05
N LEU A 549 -40.04 -23.03 -28.70
CA LEU A 549 -40.58 -21.67 -28.73
C LEU A 549 -41.51 -21.25 -27.55
N PRO A 550 -41.83 -19.94 -27.40
CA PRO A 550 -42.79 -19.36 -26.42
C PRO A 550 -44.19 -19.12 -27.05
N PRO A 551 -45.17 -18.44 -26.39
CA PRO A 551 -45.55 -18.36 -24.97
C PRO A 551 -47.07 -18.55 -24.64
N ALA A 552 -47.40 -18.90 -23.39
CA ALA A 552 -48.70 -18.73 -22.68
C ALA A 552 -48.49 -18.89 -21.13
N GLY A 553 -49.38 -18.53 -20.20
CA GLY A 553 -50.67 -17.82 -20.25
C GLY A 553 -51.23 -17.53 -18.82
N ASN A 554 -52.32 -16.74 -18.72
CA ASN A 554 -52.97 -16.28 -17.47
C ASN A 554 -53.61 -17.38 -16.55
N GLY A 555 -53.46 -17.25 -15.23
CA GLY A 555 -54.51 -17.61 -14.23
C GLY A 555 -54.42 -18.98 -13.49
N PRO A 556 -55.23 -19.22 -12.43
CA PRO A 556 -54.73 -19.02 -11.05
C PRO A 556 -54.95 -20.18 -10.03
N ALA A 557 -54.24 -20.07 -8.89
CA ALA A 557 -54.55 -20.53 -7.51
C ALA A 557 -54.75 -22.04 -7.11
N GLY A 558 -53.74 -22.58 -6.40
CA GLY A 558 -53.86 -23.54 -5.26
C GLY A 558 -54.02 -25.05 -5.56
N PRO A 559 -53.93 -25.97 -4.55
CA PRO A 559 -53.38 -25.88 -3.19
C PRO A 559 -52.23 -26.89 -2.90
N ARG A 560 -51.70 -26.93 -1.67
CA ARG A 560 -50.66 -27.89 -1.20
C ARG A 560 -51.23 -29.26 -0.80
N PRO A 561 -50.41 -30.32 -0.81
CA PRO A 561 -50.46 -31.38 0.22
C PRO A 561 -49.13 -31.55 1.00
N ARG A 562 -49.16 -32.41 2.02
CA ARG A 562 -48.10 -32.69 3.03
C ARG A 562 -47.88 -34.22 3.16
N CYS A 563 -46.76 -34.58 3.81
CA CYS A 563 -46.47 -35.85 4.53
C CYS A 563 -45.91 -37.08 3.78
N GLY A 564 -45.07 -37.84 4.51
CA GLY A 564 -44.46 -39.13 4.16
C GLY A 564 -42.94 -39.05 3.86
N GLY A 565 -42.03 -39.83 4.45
CA GLY A 565 -42.19 -40.81 5.54
C GLY A 565 -41.18 -41.96 5.51
N ALA A 566 -39.96 -41.75 6.04
CA ALA A 566 -38.97 -42.74 6.53
C ALA A 566 -38.51 -43.95 5.66
N GLN A 567 -37.18 -44.15 5.60
CA GLN A 567 -36.51 -45.44 5.86
C GLN A 567 -35.03 -45.23 6.25
N ARG A 568 -34.38 -46.21 6.89
CA ARG A 568 -33.15 -46.03 7.71
C ARG A 568 -32.30 -47.33 7.77
N ILE A 569 -30.96 -47.19 7.83
CA ILE A 569 -29.96 -48.10 8.48
C ILE A 569 -29.70 -49.46 7.75
N PRO A 570 -28.56 -50.21 7.90
CA PRO A 570 -27.27 -49.99 8.63
C PRO A 570 -26.02 -49.86 7.72
N LEU A 571 -24.87 -49.25 8.08
CA LEU A 571 -23.90 -49.45 9.19
C LEU A 571 -22.83 -50.55 8.92
N ALA A 572 -21.57 -50.14 8.75
CA ALA A 572 -20.38 -50.97 8.97
C ALA A 572 -19.23 -50.10 9.52
N SER A 573 -18.58 -50.57 10.59
CA SER A 573 -17.54 -49.83 11.30
C SER A 573 -16.60 -50.80 12.01
N ALA A 574 -15.28 -50.62 11.90
CA ALA A 574 -14.37 -50.45 13.05
C ALA A 574 -12.87 -50.61 12.68
N LEU A 575 -12.05 -49.92 13.50
CA LEU A 575 -10.67 -50.17 13.91
C LEU A 575 -9.57 -49.27 13.31
N LEU A 576 -9.24 -48.20 14.05
CA LEU A 576 -8.03 -48.20 14.90
C LEU A 576 -8.06 -47.05 15.93
N ARG A 577 -7.90 -47.40 17.21
CA ARG A 577 -7.43 -46.48 18.27
C ARG A 577 -5.90 -46.29 18.04
N ARG A 578 -5.15 -45.32 18.59
CA ARG A 578 -5.22 -44.66 19.91
C ARG A 578 -4.08 -43.60 19.98
N GLN A 579 -4.34 -42.31 20.13
CA GLN A 579 -3.41 -41.34 20.78
C GLN A 579 -4.21 -40.18 21.43
N ARG A 580 -3.67 -39.58 22.50
CA ARG A 580 -4.37 -38.61 23.36
C ARG A 580 -4.15 -37.17 22.87
N PRO A 581 -5.14 -36.26 22.98
CA PRO A 581 -4.91 -34.82 22.85
C PRO A 581 -4.33 -34.25 24.15
N LEU A 582 -3.38 -33.30 24.03
CA LEU A 582 -2.95 -32.44 25.13
C LEU A 582 -3.93 -31.27 25.28
N ALA A 583 -4.25 -30.91 26.52
CA ALA A 583 -5.04 -29.73 26.84
C ALA A 583 -4.17 -28.47 26.85
N VAL A 584 -4.71 -27.36 26.35
CA VAL A 584 -4.21 -26.00 26.62
C VAL A 584 -5.39 -25.14 27.05
N HIS A 585 -5.19 -24.37 28.12
CA HIS A 585 -6.23 -23.60 28.80
C HIS A 585 -6.81 -22.49 27.92
N GLY A 586 -8.13 -22.27 28.03
CA GLY A 586 -8.77 -21.04 27.59
C GLY A 586 -8.53 -19.90 28.57
N PHE A 587 -8.43 -18.67 28.06
CA PHE A 587 -8.49 -17.44 28.83
C PHE A 587 -9.73 -16.64 28.41
N GLY A 588 -10.46 -16.12 29.41
CA GLY A 588 -11.78 -15.53 29.22
C GLY A 588 -11.80 -14.01 29.01
N HIS A 589 -13.01 -13.49 28.83
CA HIS A 589 -13.32 -12.06 28.81
C HIS A 589 -12.86 -11.33 30.09
N PRO A 590 -12.39 -10.07 29.97
CA PRO A 590 -12.56 -9.06 31.01
C PRO A 590 -13.94 -8.39 30.84
N GLY A 591 -14.75 -8.45 31.89
CA GLY A 591 -16.02 -7.72 31.97
C GLY A 591 -15.86 -6.29 32.48
N SER A 592 -17.00 -5.60 32.53
CA SER A 592 -17.26 -4.31 33.17
C SER A 592 -16.56 -4.08 34.52
N ILE A 593 -16.07 -2.85 34.72
CA ILE A 593 -15.76 -2.32 36.05
C ILE A 593 -16.76 -1.19 36.32
N ASP A 594 -17.68 -1.42 37.25
CA ASP A 594 -18.56 -0.38 37.79
C ASP A 594 -17.83 0.48 38.82
N GLN A 595 -18.19 1.77 38.89
CA GLN A 595 -17.79 2.67 39.97
C GLN A 595 -18.93 2.83 40.99
N PRO A 596 -18.64 2.87 42.30
CA PRO A 596 -19.56 3.43 43.30
C PRO A 596 -19.40 4.97 43.40
N PRO A 597 -20.43 5.71 43.87
CA PRO A 597 -20.51 7.17 43.69
C PRO A 597 -20.10 8.01 44.92
N GLY A 598 -19.70 9.26 44.64
CA GLY A 598 -20.09 10.46 45.42
C GLY A 598 -19.52 10.70 46.83
N GLY A 599 -18.72 11.76 46.98
CA GLY A 599 -18.34 12.35 48.28
C GLY A 599 -17.52 13.64 48.11
N GLU A 600 -17.95 14.74 48.74
CA GLU A 600 -17.46 16.10 48.48
C GLU A 600 -16.37 16.61 49.45
N LEU A 601 -15.60 17.64 49.02
CA LEU A 601 -14.98 18.72 49.85
C LEU A 601 -13.88 18.29 50.88
N LEU A 602 -12.86 19.05 51.31
CA LEU A 602 -12.51 20.49 51.24
C LEU A 602 -10.98 20.73 51.47
N ARG A 603 -10.46 21.82 50.87
CA ARG A 603 -9.25 22.65 51.19
C ARG A 603 -8.15 22.22 52.21
N ALA A 604 -6.92 22.12 51.68
CA ALA A 604 -5.68 22.88 52.01
C ALA A 604 -5.13 23.09 53.45
N ARG A 605 -3.81 22.83 53.64
CA ARG A 605 -2.78 23.79 54.17
C ARG A 605 -1.30 23.27 54.12
N HIS A 606 -0.35 24.17 54.37
CA HIS A 606 1.13 24.06 54.32
C HIS A 606 1.75 23.00 55.29
N VAL A 607 2.82 22.22 54.98
CA VAL A 607 4.29 22.54 54.87
C VAL A 607 4.88 23.20 56.14
N PRO A 608 6.11 22.89 56.67
CA PRO A 608 7.09 21.77 56.49
C PRO A 608 7.63 21.14 57.82
N HIS A 609 8.50 20.09 57.77
CA HIS A 609 9.94 20.18 58.18
C HIS A 609 10.77 18.87 58.28
N ARG A 610 12.06 19.01 57.93
CA ARG A 610 13.30 18.37 58.45
C ARG A 610 13.57 16.86 58.20
N GLY A 611 14.78 16.57 57.71
CA GLY A 611 15.46 15.25 57.75
C GLY A 611 16.27 15.05 59.05
N PRO A 612 17.37 14.26 59.10
CA PRO A 612 18.28 13.87 58.00
C PRO A 612 18.59 12.35 57.89
N ARG A 613 19.52 11.99 56.97
CA ARG A 613 20.11 10.63 56.80
C ARG A 613 21.15 10.31 57.90
N PRO A 614 21.61 9.05 58.01
CA PRO A 614 22.92 8.73 57.42
C PRO A 614 23.00 7.39 56.64
N ARG A 615 24.14 7.19 55.96
CA ARG A 615 24.53 5.97 55.21
C ARG A 615 25.14 4.92 56.15
N LEU A 616 25.17 3.63 55.72
CA LEU A 616 26.35 2.75 55.82
C LEU A 616 26.15 1.44 55.02
N VAL A 617 27.24 0.88 54.49
CA VAL A 617 27.38 -0.43 53.82
C VAL A 617 28.76 -0.96 54.21
N PRO A 618 28.89 -2.24 54.63
CA PRO A 618 29.84 -3.13 53.94
C PRO A 618 29.52 -4.65 53.97
N GLY A 619 30.12 -5.42 53.06
CA GLY A 619 30.81 -6.66 53.47
C GLY A 619 30.22 -8.04 53.12
N CYS A 620 30.72 -8.60 52.02
CA CYS A 620 30.79 -10.00 51.54
C CYS A 620 30.72 -11.18 52.54
N LEU A 621 30.26 -12.36 52.06
CA LEU A 621 30.67 -13.69 52.56
C LEU A 621 30.69 -14.78 51.44
N ARG A 622 31.51 -15.83 51.62
CA ARG A 622 31.99 -16.79 50.60
C ARG A 622 31.32 -18.19 50.65
N VAL A 623 30.99 -18.72 49.46
CA VAL A 623 31.47 -19.97 48.81
C VAL A 623 31.61 -21.30 49.58
N ARG A 624 30.93 -22.35 49.04
CA ARG A 624 31.35 -23.78 48.83
C ARG A 624 30.33 -24.42 47.85
N GLY A 625 30.62 -25.30 46.88
CA GLY A 625 31.88 -25.79 46.32
C GLY A 625 31.93 -27.32 46.19
N HIS A 626 31.72 -27.90 44.99
CA HIS A 626 32.28 -29.21 44.58
C HIS A 626 32.17 -29.50 43.06
N ARG A 627 33.29 -29.97 42.48
CA ARG A 627 33.44 -30.75 41.24
C ARG A 627 34.26 -32.01 41.58
N PRO A 628 34.40 -32.99 40.68
CA PRO A 628 35.65 -33.06 39.90
C PRO A 628 35.48 -33.37 38.39
N GLU A 629 36.59 -33.17 37.67
CA GLU A 629 36.89 -33.39 36.24
C GLU A 629 38.15 -34.31 36.21
N PRO A 630 38.98 -34.50 35.15
CA PRO A 630 38.92 -34.10 33.72
C PRO A 630 39.30 -35.24 32.72
N LEU A 631 39.46 -34.91 31.42
CA LEU A 631 40.68 -35.23 30.66
C LEU A 631 40.78 -34.43 29.33
N CYS A 632 41.97 -33.91 29.04
CA CYS A 632 42.41 -33.25 27.80
C CYS A 632 43.95 -33.40 27.66
N PRO A 633 44.52 -33.34 26.45
CA PRO A 633 45.93 -33.01 26.24
C PRO A 633 46.13 -31.57 25.67
N PRO A 634 47.35 -31.00 25.73
CA PRO A 634 47.57 -29.53 25.69
C PRO A 634 48.20 -28.97 24.37
N PRO A 635 48.35 -27.63 24.23
CA PRO A 635 48.63 -26.93 22.95
C PRO A 635 50.03 -26.30 22.84
N ARG A 636 50.34 -25.62 21.71
CA ARG A 636 51.21 -24.42 21.67
C ARG A 636 51.10 -23.56 20.39
N LEU A 637 51.04 -22.24 20.60
CA LEU A 637 51.35 -21.11 19.70
C LEU A 637 52.80 -20.61 20.02
N PRO A 638 53.43 -19.56 19.40
CA PRO A 638 52.84 -18.39 18.73
C PRO A 638 53.56 -17.88 17.45
N GLY A 639 53.09 -16.74 16.91
CA GLY A 639 53.75 -15.97 15.84
C GLY A 639 54.43 -14.69 16.37
N GLY A 640 54.87 -13.81 15.45
CA GLY A 640 55.43 -12.51 15.79
C GLY A 640 55.68 -11.58 14.58
N LEU A 641 55.28 -10.32 14.72
CA LEU A 641 55.76 -9.16 13.96
C LEU A 641 56.79 -8.44 14.86
N ASP A 642 57.92 -7.97 14.35
CA ASP A 642 58.31 -6.55 14.41
C ASP A 642 59.60 -6.20 13.62
N ARG A 643 59.90 -4.89 13.57
CA ARG A 643 61.00 -4.19 12.88
C ARG A 643 62.42 -4.55 13.37
N GLY A 644 63.42 -4.35 12.50
CA GLY A 644 64.83 -4.24 12.94
C GLY A 644 65.88 -4.20 11.83
N SER A 645 66.66 -3.13 11.77
CA SER A 645 67.86 -2.91 10.93
C SER A 645 69.05 -3.84 11.25
N GLY A 646 69.86 -4.22 10.24
CA GLY A 646 71.19 -4.83 10.46
C GLY A 646 71.95 -5.22 9.18
N CYS A 647 73.26 -4.96 9.11
CA CYS A 647 74.13 -5.15 7.93
C CYS A 647 74.93 -6.48 7.92
N GLY A 648 75.38 -6.92 6.73
CA GLY A 648 76.44 -7.94 6.50
C GLY A 648 76.06 -8.95 5.40
N ARG A 649 76.65 -9.08 4.19
CA ARG A 649 78.06 -9.31 3.76
C ARG A 649 78.70 -10.53 4.45
N LEU A 650 79.30 -11.56 3.79
CA LEU A 650 79.60 -11.93 2.39
C LEU A 650 79.36 -13.48 2.23
N LEU A 651 79.32 -14.16 1.07
CA LEU A 651 80.34 -14.39 0.02
C LEU A 651 79.68 -15.05 -1.23
N GLY A 652 80.27 -14.88 -2.43
CA GLY A 652 79.90 -15.59 -3.68
C GLY A 652 80.73 -16.88 -3.92
N PRO A 653 80.83 -17.44 -5.16
CA PRO A 653 80.59 -16.80 -6.46
C PRO A 653 79.65 -17.53 -7.46
N GLU A 654 79.46 -16.85 -8.60
CA GLU A 654 78.70 -17.12 -9.85
C GLU A 654 79.34 -18.17 -10.81
N PRO A 655 78.87 -18.44 -12.08
CA PRO A 655 77.82 -17.76 -12.91
C PRO A 655 76.81 -18.69 -13.67
N GLY A 656 75.81 -18.10 -14.35
CA GLY A 656 74.83 -18.87 -15.17
C GLY A 656 73.82 -18.14 -16.09
N ALA A 657 74.18 -17.03 -16.74
CA ALA A 657 73.57 -16.44 -17.96
C ALA A 657 72.03 -16.15 -18.07
N CYS A 658 71.72 -14.86 -18.25
CA CYS A 658 70.55 -14.24 -18.91
C CYS A 658 71.11 -13.30 -20.03
N PRO A 659 70.36 -12.49 -20.84
CA PRO A 659 69.01 -11.93 -20.61
C PRO A 659 68.08 -11.76 -21.84
N ASP A 660 67.00 -11.01 -21.61
CA ASP A 660 65.91 -10.58 -22.50
C ASP A 660 66.30 -9.67 -23.68
N GLY A 661 65.32 -9.44 -24.59
CA GLY A 661 65.45 -8.51 -25.73
C GLY A 661 64.37 -7.42 -25.78
N VAL A 662 64.82 -6.17 -25.93
CA VAL A 662 64.08 -5.00 -26.47
C VAL A 662 65.11 -4.15 -27.23
N PRO A 663 64.76 -3.54 -28.39
CA PRO A 663 65.21 -2.16 -28.61
C PRO A 663 64.18 -1.24 -29.28
N GLU A 664 64.52 0.05 -29.26
CA GLU A 664 63.72 1.20 -29.69
C GLU A 664 63.81 1.53 -31.21
N ARG A 665 63.25 2.70 -31.56
CA ARG A 665 63.07 3.28 -32.91
C ARG A 665 64.35 3.90 -33.50
N ASP A 666 64.32 4.12 -34.81
CA ASP A 666 65.30 4.92 -35.57
C ASP A 666 64.64 6.14 -36.27
N PRO A 667 65.31 7.30 -36.50
CA PRO A 667 64.66 8.53 -36.98
C PRO A 667 65.05 9.01 -38.41
N ARG A 668 64.01 9.19 -39.25
CA ARG A 668 63.94 10.05 -40.47
C ARG A 668 64.83 9.66 -41.69
N GLY A 669 64.24 9.00 -42.71
CA GLY A 669 64.96 8.59 -43.95
C GLY A 669 64.36 8.93 -45.34
N ARG A 670 63.04 9.14 -45.49
CA ARG A 670 62.34 9.48 -46.78
C ARG A 670 62.32 8.34 -47.87
N PRO A 671 61.54 8.47 -48.97
CA PRO A 671 60.67 7.37 -49.43
C PRO A 671 61.05 6.69 -50.75
N ALA A 672 60.40 5.55 -51.01
CA ALA A 672 60.17 5.01 -52.36
C ALA A 672 58.76 4.41 -52.49
N ALA A 673 58.10 4.72 -53.60
CA ALA A 673 56.92 4.08 -54.19
C ALA A 673 57.08 4.22 -55.72
N PRO A 674 56.28 3.58 -56.60
CA PRO A 674 55.27 2.53 -56.39
C PRO A 674 55.43 1.30 -57.33
N GLY A 675 54.53 0.32 -57.18
CA GLY A 675 54.22 -0.78 -58.11
C GLY A 675 53.29 -1.76 -57.37
N GLY A 676 52.09 -2.15 -57.83
CA GLY A 676 51.63 -2.42 -59.19
C GLY A 676 51.84 -3.91 -59.46
N GLY A 677 50.82 -4.76 -59.64
CA GLY A 677 49.36 -4.63 -59.61
C GLY A 677 48.70 -6.03 -59.78
N SER A 678 47.38 -6.11 -59.98
CA SER A 678 46.57 -7.34 -60.29
C SER A 678 46.63 -8.52 -59.29
N ASP A 679 45.54 -9.19 -58.91
CA ASP A 679 44.08 -9.04 -59.18
C ASP A 679 43.28 -9.41 -57.90
#